data_AF-A0A7Y5S061-F1
#
_entry.id   AF-A0A7Y5S061-F1
#
_cell.length_a   1.000
_cell.length_b   1.000
_cell.length_c   1.000
_cell.angle_alpha   90.00
_cell.angle_beta   90.00
_cell.angle_gamma   90.00
#
_symmetry.space_group_name_H-M   'P 1'
#
loop_
_entity.id
_entity.type
_entity.pdbx_description
1 polymer ?
#
loop_
_entity_poly.entity_id
_entity_poly.type
_entity_poly.pdbx_seq_one_letter_code
_entity_poly.pdbx_strand_id
1 'polypeptide(L)'
;MVGHPARPCSILVALLFIPFVFPQTAVAGGPQTEAARLIASDADADDHFGYSVSISTDTILVGAETDDHAAGASAGSAYVFVNVGGIWTQQAMLTATDAAAVDKFGSAVALSGDTAVIGAIFDDHAGGLNAGSAYVFTRTGGVWTQQTRLSASDAAMLDFFGYSVAVDGDTALIGVPYDDHAGGADAGAAYVFVRSGGIWTEQAKLTASDAATEDYFGWAVALSGDTAVIGARLDDHAGGTDAGAAYVFVRSGSSWSEQAKLTASDATATDYFGWSVALSGETAVVGAAGVEAAYVFVRNGVNWTEEERLSASDGEPGDNFGASAALFGDIAVIGAPYNDEASSFNAGSAYVFTRSGGMWTETARLIASDADVNDVLGYSVAVDCGVAVAGAHLDDHSGGSDLGSAYVFSSSGTSADCNTNGLADECEPAGNDCNTNGTLDECDSDYDGDGVPDACDNCPEYPNPDQADCDGNGTGDACEPALLRFHVDASATGANDGTSWADAFVHVQSALAAAAQSVCGDVQGEIWIAQGTYLPDGGFIPEGGSPVPGSGDRTASFELLNNVTLYGGFAGFETSIDERDIETNVTILSGDLANDDGPNFANYSENSRHVVTGSGTDVSALMDGFTITGGNADGDDDAGNSGAGLYNEASSPTVRNCSFIANSAGAGGLGRGGAILNTDSSNPVISKCDFRMNRSLNGGGAIYSYQFSQPTIVNCRFMGNTAVAGGAVSDVVASSRLTNCTFAANSAIGVGVGGAVYSGSGSTIVTNCTFYGNSAAGNGGGLFTSAGSPVVRNCILWGNTANNGVDTGESAQVFVQGGGIALAHSLIFGLNSYAGNGNIGQDPLFVDADGPDDVPGTADDDLRLFLGSSAIDSGDTGAVPADEADLDDDMDVGEATPLDLDGASRFYDYPAAADCPHSPGSCGLPPFVDMGAYELFDCDGNGTPDDLDPDTDNDGVPDACDNCPANPNADQGDFDDDGVGDACDDDVYWINPSGGNWSTPGNWSGGAVPGAADNVFISLDGTYTVTMDVNPGIASLTLGAATGTQTLTMAGRTLTLNGPTATTVNANGVVNVMAGPSTISNSAGLMIAAAGTLRIEDPANNAVLTVANGFTNAGVIEMVHFSGAFNTATLNVNSGTLTNTGTIT
;
A
#
# COMPACT_ATOMS: atom_id res chain seq x y z
N MET A 1 15.17 33.64 95.89
CA MET A 1 15.13 32.98 97.21
C MET A 1 13.90 32.07 97.23
N VAL A 2 14.12 30.75 97.43
CA VAL A 2 13.15 29.69 97.87
C VAL A 2 11.94 29.48 96.94
N GLY A 3 11.58 28.33 96.36
CA GLY A 3 11.80 26.92 96.67
C GLY A 3 10.43 26.21 96.65
N HIS A 4 10.15 25.39 95.60
CA HIS A 4 9.23 24.23 95.40
C HIS A 4 7.94 24.01 96.24
N PRO A 5 6.91 23.19 95.83
CA PRO A 5 6.95 22.00 94.95
C PRO A 5 5.68 21.69 94.07
N ALA A 6 5.75 20.53 93.39
CA ALA A 6 4.68 19.56 93.05
C ALA A 6 3.95 19.65 91.67
N ARG A 7 4.16 18.58 90.87
CA ARG A 7 3.33 18.13 89.72
C ARG A 7 2.02 17.48 90.21
N PRO A 8 0.99 17.35 89.36
CA PRO A 8 0.81 16.08 88.64
C PRO A 8 0.33 16.21 87.18
N CYS A 9 0.53 15.13 86.40
CA CYS A 9 0.02 14.93 85.03
C CYS A 9 -1.51 15.05 84.93
N SER A 10 -2.01 15.57 83.80
CA SER A 10 -3.09 14.98 82.97
C SER A 10 -3.34 15.82 81.71
N ILE A 11 -3.24 15.16 80.54
CA ILE A 11 -4.14 15.20 79.37
C ILE A 11 -4.60 16.57 78.81
N LEU A 12 -4.15 16.82 77.57
CA LEU A 12 -4.90 17.32 76.39
C LEU A 12 -5.85 18.52 76.57
N VAL A 13 -5.50 19.66 75.96
CA VAL A 13 -6.31 20.45 74.99
C VAL A 13 -5.37 21.53 74.42
N ALA A 14 -4.88 21.34 73.19
CA ALA A 14 -4.32 22.44 72.40
C ALA A 14 -5.46 23.02 71.55
N LEU A 15 -5.61 24.34 71.62
CA LEU A 15 -6.64 25.11 70.94
C LEU A 15 -6.59 24.91 69.42
N LEU A 16 -7.76 24.62 68.83
CA LEU A 16 -8.05 24.79 67.42
C LEU A 16 -7.68 26.22 66.98
N PHE A 17 -6.69 26.34 66.11
CA PHE A 17 -6.72 27.32 65.02
C PHE A 17 -7.30 26.59 63.81
N ILE A 18 -8.45 27.07 63.32
CA ILE A 18 -9.05 26.62 62.06
C ILE A 18 -8.44 27.51 60.97
N PRO A 19 -7.52 27.02 60.12
CA PRO A 19 -7.41 27.55 58.78
C PRO A 19 -8.60 27.00 57.98
N PHE A 20 -9.25 27.87 57.23
CA PHE A 20 -10.19 27.47 56.18
C PHE A 20 -9.40 26.65 55.16
N VAL A 21 -9.48 25.33 55.27
CA VAL A 21 -9.07 24.38 54.24
C VAL A 21 -10.27 24.31 53.30
N PHE A 22 -10.11 24.80 52.07
CA PHE A 22 -10.95 24.33 50.98
C PHE A 22 -10.70 22.82 50.87
N PRO A 23 -11.73 21.97 50.81
CA PRO A 23 -11.48 20.57 50.50
C PRO A 23 -10.96 20.54 49.06
N GLN A 24 -9.64 20.40 48.88
CA GLN A 24 -9.17 19.67 47.71
C GLN A 24 -9.71 18.26 47.89
N THR A 25 -10.72 17.94 47.11
CA THR A 25 -11.08 16.56 46.84
C THR A 25 -9.87 15.93 46.18
N ALA A 26 -9.05 15.24 46.96
CA ALA A 26 -8.21 14.19 46.39
C ALA A 26 -9.20 13.25 45.69
N VAL A 27 -9.16 13.21 44.35
CA VAL A 27 -9.74 12.10 43.62
C VAL A 27 -8.84 10.93 44.00
N ALA A 28 -9.30 10.13 44.96
CA ALA A 28 -8.77 8.78 45.10
C ALA A 28 -9.03 8.13 43.74
N GLY A 29 -7.97 7.85 42.98
CA GLY A 29 -8.08 7.10 41.74
C GLY A 29 -8.97 5.89 42.00
N GLY A 30 -9.96 5.68 41.15
CA GLY A 30 -10.80 4.48 41.22
C GLY A 30 -9.92 3.21 41.16
N PRO A 31 -10.48 2.04 41.49
CA PRO A 31 -9.74 0.79 41.30
C PRO A 31 -9.25 0.71 39.84
N GLN A 32 -7.94 0.59 39.66
CA GLN A 32 -7.33 0.29 38.37
C GLN A 32 -7.87 -1.07 37.89
N THR A 33 -8.47 -1.09 36.71
CA THR A 33 -9.01 -2.30 36.08
C THR A 33 -8.27 -2.56 34.79
N GLU A 34 -8.08 -3.83 34.45
CA GLU A 34 -7.57 -4.21 33.14
C GLU A 34 -8.49 -3.67 32.04
N ALA A 35 -7.91 -2.84 31.18
CA ALA A 35 -8.58 -2.17 30.07
C ALA A 35 -8.37 -2.94 28.76
N ALA A 36 -7.19 -3.54 28.58
CA ALA A 36 -6.87 -4.36 27.40
C ALA A 36 -5.75 -5.36 27.71
N ARG A 37 -5.74 -6.45 26.95
CA ARG A 37 -4.60 -7.36 26.77
C ARG A 37 -4.11 -7.19 25.33
N LEU A 38 -2.85 -6.84 25.17
CA LEU A 38 -2.18 -6.66 23.89
C LEU A 38 -1.43 -7.95 23.54
N ILE A 39 -1.57 -8.36 22.29
CA ILE A 39 -0.93 -9.54 21.70
C ILE A 39 -0.37 -9.14 20.33
N ALA A 40 0.76 -9.71 19.91
CA ALA A 40 1.29 -9.50 18.57
C ALA A 40 0.36 -10.09 17.51
N SER A 41 0.27 -9.43 16.36
CA SER A 41 -0.52 -9.85 15.18
C SER A 41 -0.13 -11.22 14.63
N ASP A 42 1.13 -11.57 14.83
CA ASP A 42 1.87 -12.70 14.31
C ASP A 42 2.46 -13.57 15.42
N ALA A 43 1.91 -13.43 16.65
CA ALA A 43 2.36 -14.17 17.83
C ALA A 43 2.55 -15.67 17.56
N ASP A 44 3.78 -16.14 17.76
CA ASP A 44 4.19 -17.54 17.72
C ASP A 44 4.88 -17.95 19.04
N ALA A 45 5.07 -19.26 19.20
CA ALA A 45 5.63 -19.82 20.41
C ALA A 45 7.08 -19.33 20.63
N ASP A 46 7.39 -19.00 21.88
CA ASP A 46 8.70 -18.51 22.34
C ASP A 46 9.13 -17.12 21.82
N ASP A 47 8.21 -16.29 21.28
CA ASP A 47 8.51 -14.92 20.81
C ASP A 47 8.75 -13.91 21.95
N HIS A 48 8.26 -14.23 23.16
CA HIS A 48 8.37 -13.42 24.37
C HIS A 48 7.84 -11.99 24.24
N PHE A 49 6.68 -11.81 23.61
CA PHE A 49 6.02 -10.50 23.54
C PHE A 49 5.73 -9.93 24.95
N GLY A 50 6.07 -8.67 25.21
CA GLY A 50 5.95 -8.08 26.54
C GLY A 50 7.24 -8.17 27.36
N TYR A 51 8.34 -8.63 26.78
CA TYR A 51 9.65 -8.63 27.42
C TYR A 51 10.07 -7.23 27.87
N SER A 52 9.79 -6.21 27.05
CA SER A 52 9.94 -4.81 27.42
C SER A 52 8.72 -4.00 26.99
N VAL A 53 8.34 -2.98 27.77
CA VAL A 53 7.19 -2.11 27.49
C VAL A 53 7.52 -0.65 27.75
N SER A 54 6.96 0.25 26.96
CA SER A 54 7.01 1.70 27.15
C SER A 54 5.68 2.32 26.70
N ILE A 55 5.28 3.44 27.32
CA ILE A 55 4.06 4.17 26.99
C ILE A 55 4.36 5.66 26.95
N SER A 56 3.78 6.34 25.97
CA SER A 56 3.73 7.80 25.86
C SER A 56 2.35 8.15 25.33
N THR A 57 1.62 8.97 26.07
CA THR A 57 0.26 9.42 25.80
C THR A 57 -0.70 8.27 25.51
N ASP A 58 -0.99 8.08 24.24
CA ASP A 58 -1.94 7.17 23.61
C ASP A 58 -1.25 6.01 22.89
N THR A 59 0.08 5.91 22.99
CA THR A 59 0.91 4.98 22.23
C THR A 59 1.71 4.09 23.17
N ILE A 60 1.64 2.79 22.97
CA ILE A 60 2.40 1.75 23.68
C ILE A 60 3.36 1.10 22.71
N LEU A 61 4.61 0.90 23.14
CA LEU A 61 5.62 0.13 22.44
C LEU A 61 5.95 -1.12 23.25
N VAL A 62 5.86 -2.29 22.62
CA VAL A 62 6.09 -3.60 23.25
C VAL A 62 7.16 -4.36 22.50
N GLY A 63 8.21 -4.80 23.19
CA GLY A 63 9.27 -5.64 22.62
C GLY A 63 8.96 -7.13 22.72
N ALA A 64 9.33 -7.87 21.67
CA ALA A 64 9.33 -9.34 21.58
C ALA A 64 10.73 -9.78 21.12
N GLU A 65 11.62 -10.02 22.08
CA GLU A 65 13.06 -10.13 21.79
C GLU A 65 13.48 -11.42 21.08
N THR A 66 12.59 -12.40 20.98
CA THR A 66 12.86 -13.68 20.33
C THR A 66 11.94 -13.98 19.16
N ASP A 67 11.17 -12.98 18.73
CA ASP A 67 10.32 -13.01 17.55
C ASP A 67 11.08 -13.50 16.30
N ASP A 68 10.48 -14.48 15.62
CA ASP A 68 10.97 -15.06 14.38
C ASP A 68 10.32 -14.36 13.17
N HIS A 69 11.12 -13.74 12.30
CA HIS A 69 10.60 -13.14 11.06
C HIS A 69 11.53 -13.39 9.85
N ALA A 70 11.29 -12.71 8.73
CA ALA A 70 12.01 -12.93 7.47
C ALA A 70 13.55 -12.79 7.56
N ALA A 71 14.07 -12.11 8.60
CA ALA A 71 15.51 -11.95 8.84
C ALA A 71 16.17 -13.17 9.52
N GLY A 72 15.38 -14.07 10.12
CA GLY A 72 15.82 -15.29 10.77
C GLY A 72 15.28 -15.47 12.18
N ALA A 73 15.61 -16.61 12.79
CA ALA A 73 15.10 -16.97 14.10
C ALA A 73 15.67 -16.08 15.21
N SER A 74 14.81 -15.64 16.13
CA SER A 74 15.09 -14.75 17.25
C SER A 74 15.79 -13.46 16.84
N ALA A 75 15.48 -12.96 15.66
CA ALA A 75 15.92 -11.63 15.23
C ALA A 75 15.29 -10.55 16.12
N GLY A 76 14.06 -10.78 16.56
CA GLY A 76 13.32 -9.94 17.49
C GLY A 76 12.58 -8.79 16.80
N SER A 77 11.49 -8.35 17.42
CA SER A 77 10.59 -7.33 16.89
C SER A 77 10.08 -6.40 18.00
N ALA A 78 9.57 -5.23 17.61
CA ALA A 78 8.84 -4.36 18.53
C ALA A 78 7.53 -3.89 17.92
N TYR A 79 6.47 -3.88 18.70
CA TYR A 79 5.11 -3.66 18.24
C TYR A 79 4.55 -2.38 18.83
N VAL A 80 3.95 -1.55 17.98
CA VAL A 80 3.32 -0.29 18.36
C VAL A 80 1.82 -0.48 18.45
N PHE A 81 1.23 -0.14 19.58
CA PHE A 81 -0.21 -0.07 19.80
C PHE A 81 -0.63 1.37 20.04
N VAL A 82 -1.72 1.77 19.42
CA VAL A 82 -2.33 3.10 19.62
C VAL A 82 -3.73 2.94 20.17
N ASN A 83 -4.13 3.87 21.03
CA ASN A 83 -5.47 3.88 21.61
C ASN A 83 -6.42 4.71 20.73
N VAL A 84 -7.34 4.03 20.04
CA VAL A 84 -8.38 4.65 19.21
C VAL A 84 -9.73 4.43 19.88
N GLY A 85 -10.36 5.51 20.36
CA GLY A 85 -11.69 5.43 20.99
C GLY A 85 -11.77 4.55 22.25
N GLY A 86 -10.66 4.40 22.99
CA GLY A 86 -10.58 3.53 24.17
C GLY A 86 -10.21 2.08 23.86
N ILE A 87 -9.91 1.76 22.60
CA ILE A 87 -9.49 0.43 22.14
C ILE A 87 -8.03 0.51 21.69
N TRP A 88 -7.19 -0.35 22.27
CA TRP A 88 -5.80 -0.46 21.85
C TRP A 88 -5.69 -1.35 20.62
N THR A 89 -5.19 -0.79 19.51
CA THR A 89 -5.00 -1.48 18.24
C THR A 89 -3.54 -1.46 17.83
N GLN A 90 -3.01 -2.57 17.31
CA GLN A 90 -1.66 -2.61 16.76
C GLN A 90 -1.58 -1.75 15.49
N GLN A 91 -0.74 -0.72 15.52
CA GLN A 91 -0.47 0.19 14.40
C GLN A 91 0.68 -0.32 13.53
N ALA A 92 1.73 -0.88 14.15
CA ALA A 92 2.93 -1.29 13.42
C ALA A 92 3.69 -2.41 14.11
N MET A 93 4.45 -3.17 13.32
CA MET A 93 5.55 -4.03 13.73
C MET A 93 6.85 -3.40 13.21
N LEU A 94 7.83 -3.22 14.09
CA LEU A 94 9.10 -2.55 13.82
C LEU A 94 10.22 -3.60 13.83
N THR A 95 11.02 -3.61 12.77
CA THR A 95 12.20 -4.48 12.61
C THR A 95 13.40 -3.63 12.18
N ALA A 96 14.61 -4.00 12.59
CA ALA A 96 15.82 -3.34 12.11
C ALA A 96 16.03 -3.59 10.61
N THR A 97 16.49 -2.57 9.86
CA THR A 97 16.78 -2.68 8.41
C THR A 97 17.87 -3.68 8.08
N ASP A 98 18.78 -3.92 9.03
CA ASP A 98 19.89 -4.84 8.99
C ASP A 98 19.70 -6.02 9.95
N ALA A 99 18.46 -6.29 10.37
CA ALA A 99 18.12 -7.39 11.25
C ALA A 99 18.74 -8.71 10.79
N ALA A 100 19.30 -9.46 11.74
CA ALA A 100 19.80 -10.80 11.56
C ALA A 100 19.31 -11.72 12.69
N ALA A 101 19.38 -13.03 12.44
CA ALA A 101 19.03 -14.04 13.42
C ALA A 101 19.79 -13.84 14.74
N VAL A 102 19.08 -13.93 15.86
CA VAL A 102 19.63 -13.86 17.23
C VAL A 102 20.07 -12.45 17.68
N ASP A 103 19.83 -11.39 16.91
CA ASP A 103 20.17 -10.01 17.31
C ASP A 103 19.38 -9.51 18.52
N LYS A 104 18.21 -10.11 18.79
CA LYS A 104 17.30 -9.79 19.89
C LYS A 104 16.83 -8.33 19.91
N PHE A 105 16.41 -7.83 18.76
CA PHE A 105 15.74 -6.55 18.65
C PHE A 105 14.44 -6.56 19.49
N GLY A 106 14.15 -5.48 20.23
CA GLY A 106 13.03 -5.43 21.18
C GLY A 106 13.37 -5.88 22.61
N SER A 107 14.63 -6.24 22.88
CA SER A 107 15.12 -6.56 24.23
C SER A 107 15.00 -5.39 25.22
N ALA A 108 15.01 -4.14 24.73
CA ALA A 108 14.68 -2.96 25.50
C ALA A 108 13.97 -1.93 24.60
N VAL A 109 12.94 -1.27 25.10
CA VAL A 109 12.18 -0.26 24.35
C VAL A 109 11.97 1.00 25.19
N ALA A 110 12.00 2.17 24.54
CA ALA A 110 11.63 3.44 25.14
C ALA A 110 10.92 4.33 24.11
N LEU A 111 9.88 5.03 24.56
CA LEU A 111 9.02 5.87 23.73
C LEU A 111 8.92 7.28 24.31
N SER A 112 8.97 8.29 23.44
CA SER A 112 8.71 9.70 23.78
C SER A 112 7.99 10.36 22.60
N GLY A 113 6.67 10.48 22.69
CA GLY A 113 5.82 10.90 21.58
C GLY A 113 6.10 10.06 20.33
N ASP A 114 6.44 10.73 19.23
CA ASP A 114 6.71 10.11 17.93
C ASP A 114 8.12 9.54 17.76
N THR A 115 8.89 9.36 18.84
CA THR A 115 10.26 8.82 18.79
C THR A 115 10.38 7.57 19.64
N ALA A 116 10.76 6.46 19.02
CA ALA A 116 11.03 5.19 19.66
C ALA A 116 12.52 4.85 19.59
N VAL A 117 13.07 4.32 20.69
CA VAL A 117 14.44 3.77 20.76
C VAL A 117 14.35 2.32 21.19
N ILE A 118 14.95 1.42 20.40
CA ILE A 118 14.81 -0.03 20.57
C ILE A 118 16.19 -0.68 20.59
N GLY A 119 16.49 -1.47 21.62
CA GLY A 119 17.74 -2.23 21.77
C GLY A 119 17.74 -3.53 20.99
N ALA A 120 18.90 -3.88 20.42
CA ALA A 120 19.22 -5.18 19.86
C ALA A 120 20.58 -5.63 20.44
N ILE A 121 20.52 -6.28 21.59
CA ILE A 121 21.70 -6.52 22.44
C ILE A 121 22.76 -7.41 21.82
N PHE A 122 22.41 -8.23 20.83
CA PHE A 122 23.32 -9.17 20.18
C PHE A 122 23.65 -8.80 18.74
N ASP A 123 23.26 -7.61 18.29
CA ASP A 123 23.61 -7.08 16.97
C ASP A 123 25.12 -7.13 16.70
N ASP A 124 25.45 -7.71 15.56
CA ASP A 124 26.81 -7.89 15.06
C ASP A 124 27.22 -6.77 14.09
N HIS A 125 28.33 -6.07 14.38
CA HIS A 125 28.80 -5.00 13.49
C HIS A 125 30.30 -4.76 13.55
N ALA A 126 30.75 -3.62 13.03
CA ALA A 126 32.16 -3.24 13.01
C ALA A 126 32.84 -3.21 14.40
N GLY A 127 32.08 -3.14 15.50
CA GLY A 127 32.57 -3.20 16.88
C GLY A 127 32.92 -4.62 17.37
N GLY A 128 32.47 -5.65 16.66
CA GLY A 128 32.70 -7.06 17.01
C GLY A 128 31.41 -7.86 17.11
N LEU A 129 31.56 -9.13 17.50
CA LEU A 129 30.45 -10.05 17.76
C LEU A 129 29.66 -9.58 18.99
N ASN A 130 28.35 -9.50 18.87
CA ASN A 130 27.41 -9.05 19.89
C ASN A 130 27.88 -7.75 20.57
N ALA A 131 28.38 -6.80 19.77
CA ALA A 131 28.69 -5.47 20.30
C ALA A 131 27.40 -4.71 20.69
N GLY A 132 26.27 -5.08 20.07
CA GLY A 132 24.94 -4.57 20.36
C GLY A 132 24.67 -3.23 19.67
N SER A 133 23.39 -2.92 19.50
CA SER A 133 22.90 -1.69 18.88
C SER A 133 21.65 -1.16 19.53
N ALA A 134 21.37 0.12 19.31
CA ALA A 134 20.04 0.69 19.52
C ALA A 134 19.56 1.38 18.25
N TYR A 135 18.30 1.23 17.91
CA TYR A 135 17.70 1.76 16.68
C TYR A 135 16.68 2.83 17.04
N VAL A 136 16.70 3.94 16.30
CA VAL A 136 15.73 5.02 16.47
C VAL A 136 14.71 4.96 15.34
N PHE A 137 13.44 4.93 15.71
CA PHE A 137 12.32 5.06 14.80
C PHE A 137 11.57 6.36 15.05
N THR A 138 11.01 6.95 13.99
CA THR A 138 10.19 8.16 14.05
C THR A 138 8.87 7.95 13.37
N ARG A 139 7.79 8.43 14.00
CA ARG A 139 6.43 8.42 13.45
C ARG A 139 6.16 9.71 12.69
N THR A 140 5.62 9.61 11.47
CA THR A 140 5.14 10.75 10.68
C THR A 140 3.96 10.27 9.84
N GLY A 141 2.81 10.95 9.95
CA GLY A 141 1.57 10.51 9.28
C GLY A 141 1.16 9.07 9.67
N GLY A 142 1.30 8.69 10.95
CA GLY A 142 1.01 7.34 11.43
C GLY A 142 2.04 6.26 11.06
N VAL A 143 2.97 6.53 10.15
CA VAL A 143 3.99 5.57 9.69
C VAL A 143 5.25 5.68 10.53
N TRP A 144 5.71 4.55 11.08
CA TRP A 144 6.99 4.44 11.77
C TRP A 144 8.10 4.08 10.79
N THR A 145 9.16 4.90 10.77
CA THR A 145 10.33 4.67 9.90
C THR A 145 11.61 4.62 10.72
N GLN A 146 12.51 3.69 10.40
CA GLN A 146 13.83 3.65 11.03
C GLN A 146 14.65 4.86 10.59
N GLN A 147 14.93 5.76 11.52
CA GLN A 147 15.72 6.96 11.27
C GLN A 147 17.22 6.66 11.25
N THR A 148 17.72 5.90 12.22
CA THR A 148 19.14 5.57 12.32
C THR A 148 19.39 4.40 13.27
N ARG A 149 20.54 3.75 13.10
CA ARG A 149 21.18 2.88 14.08
C ARG A 149 22.18 3.68 14.92
N LEU A 150 22.20 3.45 16.22
CA LEU A 150 23.13 4.03 17.20
C LEU A 150 24.11 2.95 17.67
N SER A 151 25.38 3.33 17.75
CA SER A 151 26.45 2.47 18.27
C SER A 151 27.45 3.31 19.04
N ALA A 152 28.03 2.77 20.11
CA ALA A 152 29.11 3.43 20.84
C ALA A 152 30.32 3.74 19.94
N SER A 153 30.91 4.92 20.12
CA SER A 153 32.10 5.36 19.40
C SER A 153 33.35 4.49 19.65
N ASP A 154 33.34 3.76 20.76
CA ASP A 154 34.35 2.80 21.19
C ASP A 154 33.81 1.36 21.36
N ALA A 155 32.71 1.03 20.66
CA ALA A 155 32.06 -0.28 20.73
C ALA A 155 33.05 -1.46 20.64
N ALA A 156 32.92 -2.42 21.56
CA ALA A 156 33.67 -3.66 21.57
C ALA A 156 32.78 -4.91 21.62
N MET A 157 33.40 -6.05 21.35
CA MET A 157 32.77 -7.37 21.33
C MET A 157 32.25 -7.74 22.73
N LEU A 158 30.98 -8.18 22.81
CA LEU A 158 30.28 -8.57 24.06
C LEU A 158 29.95 -7.42 25.03
N ASP A 159 30.02 -6.16 24.59
CA ASP A 159 29.60 -5.02 25.43
C ASP A 159 28.06 -4.92 25.57
N PHE A 160 27.32 -5.52 24.63
CA PHE A 160 25.85 -5.53 24.55
C PHE A 160 25.22 -4.12 24.62
N PHE A 161 25.70 -3.21 23.78
CA PHE A 161 25.11 -1.88 23.63
C PHE A 161 23.61 -2.00 23.30
N GLY A 162 22.77 -1.18 23.94
CA GLY A 162 21.31 -1.30 23.83
C GLY A 162 20.66 -2.16 24.91
N TYR A 163 21.42 -2.62 25.91
CA TYR A 163 20.91 -3.43 27.03
C TYR A 163 19.76 -2.78 27.79
N SER A 164 19.84 -1.47 27.98
CA SER A 164 18.75 -0.65 28.48
C SER A 164 18.71 0.66 27.68
N VAL A 165 17.52 1.19 27.45
CA VAL A 165 17.32 2.40 26.64
C VAL A 165 16.32 3.33 27.32
N ALA A 166 16.54 4.63 27.19
CA ALA A 166 15.61 5.67 27.58
C ALA A 166 15.65 6.82 26.57
N VAL A 167 14.52 7.49 26.34
CA VAL A 167 14.40 8.64 25.43
C VAL A 167 13.50 9.70 26.04
N ASP A 168 13.89 10.96 25.90
CA ASP A 168 13.05 12.12 26.21
C ASP A 168 13.32 13.20 25.14
N GLY A 169 12.32 13.41 24.29
CA GLY A 169 12.38 14.29 23.12
C GLY A 169 13.58 13.97 22.22
N ASP A 170 14.55 14.89 22.19
CA ASP A 170 15.74 14.82 21.34
C ASP A 170 16.97 14.21 22.03
N THR A 171 16.82 13.59 23.20
CA THR A 171 17.93 12.96 23.93
C THR A 171 17.63 11.49 24.20
N ALA A 172 18.57 10.61 23.85
CA ALA A 172 18.51 9.19 24.13
C ALA A 172 19.68 8.78 25.03
N LEU A 173 19.45 7.85 25.95
CA LEU A 173 20.42 7.30 26.87
C LEU A 173 20.44 5.77 26.73
N ILE A 174 21.60 5.22 26.39
CA ILE A 174 21.77 3.78 26.13
C ILE A 174 22.73 3.20 27.15
N GLY A 175 22.30 2.17 27.88
CA GLY A 175 23.10 1.41 28.84
C GLY A 175 23.95 0.32 28.18
N VAL A 176 25.17 0.15 28.68
CA VAL A 176 26.18 -0.80 28.21
C VAL A 176 26.88 -1.42 29.43
N PRO A 177 26.20 -2.31 30.17
CA PRO A 177 26.68 -2.78 31.47
C PRO A 177 28.01 -3.55 31.41
N TYR A 178 28.38 -4.09 30.25
CA TYR A 178 29.60 -4.89 30.07
C TYR A 178 30.76 -4.10 29.47
N ASP A 179 30.64 -2.77 29.36
CA ASP A 179 31.73 -1.93 28.86
C ASP A 179 32.99 -2.02 29.74
N ASP A 180 34.10 -2.35 29.09
CA ASP A 180 35.44 -2.38 29.67
C ASP A 180 36.12 -1.01 29.58
N HIS A 181 36.41 -0.39 30.73
CA HIS A 181 37.13 0.88 30.74
C HIS A 181 38.13 1.01 31.91
N ALA A 182 38.62 2.24 32.14
CA ALA A 182 39.64 2.50 33.17
C ALA A 182 39.21 2.15 34.61
N GLY A 183 37.91 1.94 34.86
CA GLY A 183 37.36 1.55 36.17
C GLY A 183 37.48 0.06 36.47
N GLY A 184 37.55 -0.79 35.44
CA GLY A 184 37.59 -2.24 35.59
C GLY A 184 37.02 -2.94 34.35
N ALA A 185 37.19 -4.26 34.30
CA ALA A 185 36.44 -5.09 33.38
C ALA A 185 34.95 -5.10 33.78
N ASP A 186 34.04 -5.04 32.81
CA ASP A 186 32.59 -4.99 33.03
C ASP A 186 32.16 -3.92 34.06
N ALA A 187 32.88 -2.81 34.13
CA ALA A 187 32.53 -1.70 35.02
C ALA A 187 31.25 -1.00 34.54
N GLY A 188 31.03 -1.03 33.23
CA GLY A 188 29.83 -0.57 32.57
C GLY A 188 29.80 0.93 32.28
N ALA A 189 29.04 1.30 31.26
CA ALA A 189 28.88 2.67 30.80
C ALA A 189 27.45 2.97 30.37
N ALA A 190 27.14 4.26 30.18
CA ALA A 190 25.95 4.69 29.45
C ALA A 190 26.29 5.81 28.46
N TYR A 191 25.67 5.80 27.30
CA TYR A 191 25.97 6.73 26.22
C TYR A 191 24.78 7.64 25.94
N VAL A 192 25.04 8.94 25.87
CA VAL A 192 24.04 9.95 25.56
C VAL A 192 24.14 10.30 24.08
N PHE A 193 23.03 10.16 23.37
CA PHE A 193 22.86 10.63 22.00
C PHE A 193 21.90 11.81 21.97
N VAL A 194 22.16 12.78 21.10
CA VAL A 194 21.32 13.97 20.94
C VAL A 194 20.97 14.16 19.48
N ARG A 195 19.68 14.36 19.20
CA ARG A 195 19.14 14.71 17.89
C ARG A 195 19.25 16.22 17.65
N SER A 196 19.79 16.59 16.50
CA SER A 196 19.80 17.98 16.04
C SER A 196 19.70 18.02 14.53
N GLY A 197 18.66 18.67 14.00
CA GLY A 197 18.40 18.73 12.56
C GLY A 197 18.17 17.34 11.95
N GLY A 198 17.49 16.45 12.68
CA GLY A 198 17.21 15.08 12.23
C GLY A 198 18.39 14.10 12.32
N ILE A 199 19.53 14.49 12.89
CA ILE A 199 20.71 13.63 13.00
C ILE A 199 21.00 13.37 14.48
N TRP A 200 21.11 12.09 14.85
CA TRP A 200 21.58 11.66 16.17
C TRP A 200 23.10 11.62 16.24
N THR A 201 23.67 12.19 17.29
CA THR A 201 25.12 12.20 17.53
C THR A 201 25.44 11.83 18.96
N GLU A 202 26.45 11.00 19.17
CA GLU A 202 26.97 10.70 20.51
C GLU A 202 27.53 11.97 21.13
N GLN A 203 26.93 12.39 22.24
CA GLN A 203 27.33 13.58 22.98
C GLN A 203 28.28 13.25 24.13
N ALA A 204 28.07 12.13 24.83
CA ALA A 204 28.86 11.77 26.00
C ALA A 204 28.81 10.27 26.29
N LYS A 205 29.93 9.73 26.80
CA LYS A 205 30.00 8.47 27.54
C LYS A 205 30.03 8.80 29.04
N LEU A 206 29.13 8.19 29.81
CA LEU A 206 28.96 8.36 31.25
C LEU A 206 29.46 7.11 31.96
N THR A 207 30.25 7.32 33.01
CA THR A 207 30.83 6.25 33.85
C THR A 207 30.74 6.69 35.31
N ALA A 208 30.50 5.76 36.24
CA ALA A 208 30.52 6.04 37.68
C ALA A 208 31.88 6.62 38.14
N SER A 209 31.85 7.61 39.02
CA SER A 209 33.05 8.26 39.55
C SER A 209 33.91 7.34 40.42
N ASP A 210 33.33 6.27 40.93
CA ASP A 210 33.97 5.20 41.70
C ASP A 210 33.88 3.82 41.03
N ALA A 211 33.64 3.78 39.71
CA ALA A 211 33.53 2.56 38.91
C ALA A 211 34.63 1.53 39.23
N ALA A 212 34.20 0.30 39.47
CA ALA A 212 35.01 -0.87 39.72
C ALA A 212 34.59 -2.04 38.81
N THR A 213 35.36 -3.13 38.86
CA THR A 213 35.08 -4.35 38.10
C THR A 213 33.75 -4.97 38.48
N GLU A 214 32.96 -5.38 37.48
CA GLU A 214 31.67 -6.07 37.63
C GLU A 214 30.56 -5.24 38.30
N ASP A 215 30.71 -3.92 38.47
CA ASP A 215 29.64 -3.06 39.02
C ASP A 215 28.41 -2.99 38.09
N TYR A 216 28.60 -3.28 36.79
CA TYR A 216 27.57 -3.28 35.75
C TYR A 216 26.77 -1.98 35.66
N PHE A 217 27.47 -0.84 35.67
CA PHE A 217 26.86 0.47 35.44
C PHE A 217 26.21 0.54 34.05
N GLY A 218 24.96 1.01 33.97
CA GLY A 218 24.19 0.98 32.72
C GLY A 218 23.26 -0.22 32.61
N TRP A 219 23.12 -1.01 33.69
CA TRP A 219 22.14 -2.10 33.76
C TRP A 219 20.71 -1.62 33.51
N ALA A 220 20.35 -0.49 34.12
CA ALA A 220 19.07 0.18 33.91
C ALA A 220 19.32 1.69 33.76
N VAL A 221 18.58 2.35 32.88
CA VAL A 221 18.72 3.78 32.60
C VAL A 221 17.35 4.47 32.59
N ALA A 222 17.30 5.70 33.09
CA ALA A 222 16.13 6.57 33.01
C ALA A 222 16.54 8.00 32.72
N LEU A 223 15.72 8.73 31.96
CA LEU A 223 16.01 10.08 31.47
C LEU A 223 14.77 10.97 31.67
N SER A 224 14.99 12.20 32.15
CA SER A 224 13.97 13.24 32.22
C SER A 224 14.65 14.60 32.07
N GLY A 225 14.44 15.22 30.90
CA GLY A 225 15.09 16.40 30.39
C GLY A 225 16.61 16.29 30.48
N ASP A 226 17.20 17.20 31.25
CA ASP A 226 18.65 17.30 31.46
C ASP A 226 19.16 16.40 32.60
N THR A 227 18.36 15.46 33.11
CA THR A 227 18.76 14.57 34.22
C THR A 227 18.65 13.10 33.82
N ALA A 228 19.68 12.33 34.13
CA ALA A 228 19.75 10.89 33.90
C ALA A 228 19.99 10.16 35.23
N VAL A 229 19.37 9.00 35.41
CA VAL A 229 19.64 8.07 36.50
C VAL A 229 20.08 6.74 35.91
N ILE A 230 21.18 6.19 36.40
CA ILE A 230 21.80 4.98 35.85
C ILE A 230 22.10 4.00 36.98
N GLY A 231 21.60 2.76 36.87
CA GLY A 231 21.81 1.69 37.84
C GLY A 231 23.12 0.96 37.65
N ALA A 232 23.76 0.59 38.77
CA ALA A 232 24.93 -0.28 38.88
C ALA A 232 24.64 -1.32 39.97
N ARG A 233 23.93 -2.39 39.58
CA ARG A 233 23.28 -3.29 40.54
C ARG A 233 24.24 -4.07 41.43
N LEU A 234 25.51 -4.18 41.05
CA LEU A 234 26.54 -4.90 41.81
C LEU A 234 27.59 -3.97 42.45
N ASP A 235 27.37 -2.66 42.45
CA ASP A 235 28.29 -1.73 43.10
C ASP A 235 28.56 -2.10 44.57
N ASP A 236 29.85 -2.13 44.89
CA ASP A 236 30.37 -2.38 46.22
C ASP A 236 30.55 -1.07 47.00
N HIS A 237 29.82 -0.91 48.12
CA HIS A 237 29.98 0.26 48.98
C HIS A 237 29.87 -0.07 50.48
N ALA A 238 29.75 0.97 51.31
CA ALA A 238 29.71 0.81 52.76
C ALA A 238 28.53 -0.06 53.30
N GLY A 239 27.51 -0.32 52.47
CA GLY A 239 26.37 -1.18 52.80
C GLY A 239 26.67 -2.68 52.70
N GLY A 240 27.65 -3.07 51.88
CA GLY A 240 28.00 -4.46 51.67
C GLY A 240 28.55 -4.72 50.27
N THR A 241 28.90 -5.98 50.01
CA THR A 241 29.25 -6.45 48.67
C THR A 241 27.97 -6.64 47.85
N ASP A 242 27.97 -6.23 46.59
CA ASP A 242 26.81 -6.26 45.70
C ASP A 242 25.57 -5.57 46.30
N ALA A 243 25.79 -4.53 47.12
CA ALA A 243 24.70 -3.76 47.71
C ALA A 243 23.97 -2.96 46.61
N GLY A 244 24.72 -2.55 45.58
CA GLY A 244 24.21 -1.85 44.42
C GLY A 244 24.05 -0.35 44.65
N ALA A 245 24.11 0.42 43.56
CA ALA A 245 23.95 1.86 43.57
C ALA A 245 23.22 2.35 42.32
N ALA A 246 22.74 3.60 42.37
CA ALA A 246 22.31 4.34 41.19
C ALA A 246 22.97 5.71 41.16
N TYR A 247 23.28 6.23 39.98
CA TYR A 247 24.03 7.47 39.82
C TYR A 247 23.21 8.47 39.03
N VAL A 248 23.18 9.71 39.52
CA VAL A 248 22.48 10.81 38.88
C VAL A 248 23.47 11.66 38.10
N PHE A 249 23.24 11.83 36.81
CA PHE A 249 23.98 12.74 35.95
C PHE A 249 23.09 13.91 35.54
N VAL A 250 23.66 15.10 35.47
CA VAL A 250 22.94 16.31 35.02
C VAL A 250 23.70 16.97 33.88
N ARG A 251 22.96 17.37 32.85
CA ARG A 251 23.45 18.11 31.70
C ARG A 251 23.46 19.61 31.99
N SER A 252 24.56 20.26 31.62
CA SER A 252 24.68 21.71 31.59
C SER A 252 25.31 22.13 30.27
N GLY A 253 24.49 22.56 29.31
CA GLY A 253 24.91 22.78 27.93
C GLY A 253 25.12 21.45 27.21
N SER A 254 26.35 21.14 26.79
CA SER A 254 26.70 19.85 26.18
C SER A 254 27.50 18.93 27.10
N SER A 255 27.68 19.32 28.37
CA SER A 255 28.48 18.57 29.33
C SER A 255 27.57 17.90 30.35
N TRP A 256 27.79 16.59 30.54
CA TRP A 256 27.18 15.80 31.59
C TRP A 256 28.15 15.67 32.76
N SER A 257 27.63 15.77 33.98
CA SER A 257 28.40 15.58 35.20
C SER A 257 27.62 14.77 36.22
N GLU A 258 28.27 13.82 36.88
CA GLU A 258 27.71 13.10 38.01
C GLU A 258 27.41 14.10 39.14
N GLN A 259 26.15 14.13 39.56
CA GLN A 259 25.63 14.99 40.62
C GLN A 259 25.53 14.24 41.96
N ALA A 260 25.16 12.96 41.93
CA ALA A 260 24.95 12.17 43.14
C ALA A 260 25.11 10.66 42.88
N LYS A 261 25.54 9.94 43.91
CA LYS A 261 25.38 8.49 44.06
C LYS A 261 24.28 8.23 45.07
N LEU A 262 23.28 7.45 44.67
CA LEU A 262 22.12 7.03 45.47
C LEU A 262 22.37 5.62 45.99
N THR A 263 22.14 5.43 47.28
CA THR A 263 22.20 4.12 47.95
C THR A 263 21.03 4.04 48.93
N ALA A 264 20.47 2.84 49.13
CA ALA A 264 19.43 2.63 50.14
C ALA A 264 19.92 2.98 51.56
N SER A 265 19.08 3.62 52.36
CA SER A 265 19.39 4.01 53.74
C SER A 265 19.60 2.81 54.68
N ASP A 266 19.06 1.66 54.30
CA ASP A 266 19.19 0.36 54.96
C ASP A 266 20.03 -0.64 54.17
N ALA A 267 20.81 -0.18 53.17
CA ALA A 267 21.59 -1.02 52.26
C ALA A 267 22.40 -2.12 52.99
N THR A 268 22.21 -3.35 52.53
CA THR A 268 23.00 -4.53 52.91
C THR A 268 23.63 -5.20 51.69
N ALA A 269 24.44 -6.24 51.93
CA ALA A 269 25.04 -7.01 50.85
C ALA A 269 23.96 -7.76 50.06
N THR A 270 24.11 -7.84 48.74
CA THR A 270 23.19 -8.54 47.81
C THR A 270 21.78 -7.97 47.73
N ASP A 271 21.59 -6.70 48.09
CA ASP A 271 20.31 -6.00 47.90
C ASP A 271 20.00 -5.76 46.42
N TYR A 272 21.05 -5.69 45.59
CA TYR A 272 20.99 -5.40 44.17
C TYR A 272 20.26 -4.08 43.85
N PHE A 273 20.50 -3.05 44.67
CA PHE A 273 19.95 -1.72 44.45
C PHE A 273 20.43 -1.14 43.10
N GLY A 274 19.53 -0.55 42.32
CA GLY A 274 19.83 -0.14 40.94
C GLY A 274 19.53 -1.23 39.91
N TRP A 275 18.80 -2.28 40.29
CA TRP A 275 18.26 -3.29 39.38
C TRP A 275 17.31 -2.66 38.35
N SER A 276 16.45 -1.75 38.80
CA SER A 276 15.57 -0.95 37.95
C SER A 276 15.64 0.52 38.39
N VAL A 277 15.45 1.44 37.45
CA VAL A 277 15.42 2.88 37.73
C VAL A 277 14.31 3.54 36.93
N ALA A 278 13.63 4.52 37.53
CA ALA A 278 12.66 5.38 36.88
C ALA A 278 12.84 6.83 37.33
N LEU A 279 12.58 7.80 36.46
CA LEU A 279 12.80 9.21 36.72
C LEU A 279 11.68 10.04 36.09
N SER A 280 11.10 10.95 36.88
CA SER A 280 10.14 11.95 36.42
C SER A 280 10.46 13.28 37.09
N GLY A 281 11.06 14.19 36.34
CA GLY A 281 11.49 15.51 36.84
C GLY A 281 12.48 15.41 38.00
N GLU A 282 12.04 15.77 39.19
CA GLU A 282 12.86 15.80 40.42
C GLU A 282 12.73 14.54 41.29
N THR A 283 11.93 13.56 40.87
CA THR A 283 11.68 12.33 41.63
C THR A 283 12.24 11.13 40.88
N ALA A 284 12.98 10.27 41.59
CA ALA A 284 13.50 9.02 41.05
C ALA A 284 13.02 7.84 41.91
N VAL A 285 12.77 6.71 41.29
CA VAL A 285 12.53 5.43 41.96
C VAL A 285 13.64 4.46 41.58
N VAL A 286 14.17 3.75 42.56
CA VAL A 286 15.22 2.75 42.35
C VAL A 286 14.82 1.43 42.99
N GLY A 287 14.78 0.37 42.18
CA GLY A 287 14.46 -0.99 42.63
C GLY A 287 15.66 -1.71 43.22
N ALA A 288 15.38 -2.55 44.22
CA ALA A 288 16.32 -3.45 44.89
C ALA A 288 15.66 -4.83 45.04
N ALA A 289 15.61 -5.58 43.94
CA ALA A 289 14.88 -6.85 43.86
C ALA A 289 15.38 -7.91 44.85
N GLY A 290 16.66 -7.84 45.27
CA GLY A 290 17.22 -8.78 46.25
C GLY A 290 16.62 -8.66 47.66
N VAL A 291 15.94 -7.54 47.96
CA VAL A 291 15.30 -7.25 49.25
C VAL A 291 13.82 -6.87 49.12
N GLU A 292 13.19 -7.19 47.99
CA GLU A 292 11.76 -7.00 47.75
C GLU A 292 11.33 -5.53 48.00
N ALA A 293 12.09 -4.58 47.44
CA ALA A 293 11.91 -3.15 47.74
C ALA A 293 12.14 -2.24 46.52
N ALA A 294 11.51 -1.06 46.58
CA ALA A 294 11.86 0.08 45.74
C ALA A 294 11.97 1.33 46.62
N TYR A 295 12.86 2.26 46.26
CA TYR A 295 13.18 3.43 47.07
C TYR A 295 12.94 4.70 46.27
N VAL A 296 12.20 5.64 46.85
CA VAL A 296 11.90 6.94 46.24
C VAL A 296 12.92 7.96 46.71
N PHE A 297 13.56 8.65 45.77
CA PHE A 297 14.46 9.77 46.02
C PHE A 297 13.89 11.04 45.42
N VAL A 298 14.00 12.15 46.15
CA VAL A 298 13.57 13.47 45.69
C VAL A 298 14.76 14.42 45.68
N ARG A 299 14.86 15.19 44.60
CA ARG A 299 15.87 16.22 44.42
C ARG A 299 15.41 17.53 45.05
N ASN A 300 16.29 18.16 45.82
CA ASN A 300 16.14 19.54 46.27
C ASN A 300 17.41 20.33 45.97
N GLY A 301 17.38 21.07 44.85
CA GLY A 301 18.54 21.76 44.30
C GLY A 301 19.54 20.79 43.69
N VAL A 302 20.62 20.48 44.41
CA VAL A 302 21.65 19.51 43.98
C VAL A 302 21.71 18.25 44.84
N ASN A 303 20.91 18.21 45.92
CA ASN A 303 20.91 17.08 46.84
C ASN A 303 19.75 16.15 46.50
N TRP A 304 20.03 14.86 46.47
CA TRP A 304 19.02 13.81 46.40
C TRP A 304 18.88 13.19 47.79
N THR A 305 17.65 13.04 48.25
CA THR A 305 17.33 12.44 49.55
C THR A 305 16.32 11.34 49.37
N GLU A 306 16.57 10.19 49.99
CA GLU A 306 15.57 9.13 50.12
C GLU A 306 14.36 9.67 50.90
N GLU A 307 13.19 9.59 50.28
CA GLU A 307 11.92 10.00 50.86
C GLU A 307 11.19 8.80 51.48
N GLU A 308 11.13 7.66 50.76
CA GLU A 308 10.35 6.50 51.19
C GLU A 308 10.87 5.18 50.61
N ARG A 309 10.71 4.09 51.38
CA ARG A 309 10.91 2.71 50.94
C ARG A 309 9.55 2.06 50.70
N LEU A 310 9.28 1.68 49.46
CA LEU A 310 8.08 0.99 49.00
C LEU A 310 8.22 -0.52 49.17
N SER A 311 7.10 -1.18 49.50
CA SER A 311 6.99 -2.64 49.59
C SER A 311 5.58 -3.05 49.22
N ALA A 312 5.43 -4.17 48.50
CA ALA A 312 4.14 -4.78 48.24
C ALA A 312 3.41 -5.15 49.54
N SER A 313 2.09 -4.95 49.57
CA SER A 313 1.23 -5.25 50.71
C SER A 313 1.18 -6.74 51.09
N ASP A 314 1.55 -7.61 50.17
CA ASP A 314 1.56 -9.07 50.24
C ASP A 314 2.90 -9.69 49.80
N GLY A 315 3.96 -8.88 49.64
CA GLY A 315 5.24 -9.35 49.14
C GLY A 315 5.86 -10.44 50.02
N GLU A 316 6.25 -11.55 49.39
CA GLU A 316 6.95 -12.67 49.99
C GLU A 316 8.38 -12.79 49.41
N PRO A 317 9.32 -13.45 50.12
CA PRO A 317 10.68 -13.63 49.61
C PRO A 317 10.69 -14.45 48.31
N GLY A 318 11.19 -13.86 47.23
CA GLY A 318 11.31 -14.51 45.92
C GLY A 318 10.35 -13.95 44.86
N ASP A 319 9.44 -13.05 45.23
CA ASP A 319 8.53 -12.37 44.30
C ASP A 319 9.28 -11.36 43.39
N ASN A 320 10.45 -10.92 43.85
CA ASN A 320 11.32 -9.91 43.23
C ASN A 320 10.64 -8.55 43.00
N PHE A 321 9.86 -8.07 43.96
CA PHE A 321 9.34 -6.71 44.00
C PHE A 321 10.49 -5.70 43.86
N GLY A 322 10.38 -4.83 42.84
CA GLY A 322 11.45 -3.91 42.44
C GLY A 322 12.26 -4.38 41.23
N ALA A 323 11.93 -5.53 40.63
CA ALA A 323 12.55 -6.00 39.39
C ALA A 323 12.34 -5.04 38.21
N SER A 324 11.22 -4.32 38.19
CA SER A 324 10.93 -3.28 37.22
C SER A 324 10.26 -2.10 37.93
N ALA A 325 10.49 -0.89 37.43
CA ALA A 325 9.95 0.33 38.01
C ALA A 325 9.66 1.35 36.90
N ALA A 326 8.51 2.00 37.00
CA ALA A 326 8.12 3.12 36.17
C ALA A 326 7.55 4.25 37.04
N LEU A 327 7.73 5.49 36.60
CA LEU A 327 7.33 6.68 37.36
C LEU A 327 6.84 7.76 36.41
N PHE A 328 5.64 8.27 36.68
CA PHE A 328 5.08 9.44 36.02
C PHE A 328 4.48 10.38 37.07
N GLY A 329 5.08 11.56 37.24
CA GLY A 329 4.69 12.51 38.27
C GLY A 329 4.71 11.90 39.68
N ASP A 330 3.52 11.77 40.26
CA ASP A 330 3.27 11.23 41.61
C ASP A 330 2.72 9.79 41.58
N ILE A 331 2.84 9.08 40.46
CA ILE A 331 2.41 7.67 40.30
C ILE A 331 3.64 6.80 39.98
N ALA A 332 3.89 5.79 40.81
CA ALA A 332 4.93 4.79 40.60
C ALA A 332 4.31 3.41 40.41
N VAL A 333 4.79 2.65 39.43
CA VAL A 333 4.41 1.26 39.19
C VAL A 333 5.62 0.38 39.38
N ILE A 334 5.51 -0.62 40.26
CA ILE A 334 6.62 -1.51 40.62
C ILE A 334 6.23 -2.96 40.33
N GLY A 335 7.04 -3.66 39.54
CA GLY A 335 6.80 -5.07 39.21
C GLY A 335 7.35 -6.04 40.27
N ALA A 336 6.65 -7.15 40.43
CA ALA A 336 7.03 -8.35 41.18
C ALA A 336 6.69 -9.60 40.33
N PRO A 337 7.52 -9.89 39.30
CA PRO A 337 7.20 -10.88 38.28
C PRO A 337 7.02 -12.31 38.79
N TYR A 338 7.50 -12.62 39.99
CA TYR A 338 7.40 -13.98 40.55
C TYR A 338 6.41 -14.07 41.71
N ASN A 339 5.57 -13.05 41.90
CA ASN A 339 4.51 -13.11 42.90
C ASN A 339 3.53 -14.26 42.59
N ASP A 340 3.18 -15.01 43.64
CA ASP A 340 2.29 -16.16 43.57
C ASP A 340 0.81 -15.76 43.74
N GLU A 341 -0.04 -16.22 42.83
CA GLU A 341 -1.49 -16.16 43.01
C GLU A 341 -2.05 -17.45 43.61
N ALA A 342 -3.23 -17.39 44.22
CA ALA A 342 -3.76 -18.48 45.06
C ALA A 342 -3.84 -19.87 44.38
N SER A 343 -3.81 -19.93 43.05
CA SER A 343 -3.76 -21.15 42.24
C SER A 343 -2.66 -21.19 41.18
N SER A 344 -1.86 -20.13 41.03
CA SER A 344 -0.94 -19.93 39.90
C SER A 344 0.43 -19.47 40.43
N PHE A 345 1.44 -20.36 40.34
CA PHE A 345 2.81 -20.09 40.81
C PHE A 345 3.52 -19.16 39.82
N ASN A 346 4.21 -18.13 40.29
CA ASN A 346 4.87 -17.12 39.45
C ASN A 346 3.97 -16.48 38.38
N ALA A 347 2.67 -16.28 38.66
CA ALA A 347 1.81 -15.55 37.72
C ALA A 347 2.25 -14.09 37.54
N GLY A 348 2.89 -13.54 38.58
CA GLY A 348 3.42 -12.19 38.59
C GLY A 348 2.36 -11.14 38.94
N SER A 349 2.83 -9.98 39.39
CA SER A 349 2.00 -8.83 39.74
C SER A 349 2.76 -7.52 39.55
N ALA A 350 2.03 -6.41 39.39
CA ALA A 350 2.58 -5.06 39.48
C ALA A 350 1.79 -4.22 40.48
N TYR A 351 2.41 -3.24 41.13
CA TYR A 351 1.81 -2.48 42.22
C TYR A 351 1.88 -0.99 41.94
N VAL A 352 0.75 -0.30 42.09
CA VAL A 352 0.63 1.14 41.85
C VAL A 352 0.68 1.89 43.17
N PHE A 353 1.68 2.75 43.33
CA PHE A 353 1.82 3.66 44.45
C PHE A 353 1.52 5.09 44.00
N THR A 354 0.73 5.81 44.78
CA THR A 354 0.47 7.23 44.52
C THR A 354 0.99 8.08 45.67
N ARG A 355 1.64 9.20 45.35
CA ARG A 355 2.07 10.18 46.35
C ARG A 355 0.94 11.17 46.64
N SER A 356 0.59 11.31 47.92
CA SER A 356 -0.37 12.32 48.37
C SER A 356 0.03 12.88 49.73
N GLY A 357 0.13 14.20 49.83
CA GLY A 357 0.56 14.87 51.07
C GLY A 357 1.97 14.51 51.51
N GLY A 358 2.84 14.09 50.58
CA GLY A 358 4.22 13.69 50.84
C GLY A 358 4.39 12.27 51.38
N MET A 359 3.39 11.40 51.22
CA MET A 359 3.49 9.96 51.51
C MET A 359 3.07 9.16 50.28
N TRP A 360 3.78 8.07 50.00
CA TRP A 360 3.44 7.10 48.98
C TRP A 360 2.55 6.01 49.57
N THR A 361 1.44 5.73 48.90
CA THR A 361 0.51 4.68 49.32
C THR A 361 0.24 3.74 48.17
N GLU A 362 0.33 2.43 48.42
CA GLU A 362 -0.18 1.43 47.49
C GLU A 362 -1.69 1.63 47.30
N THR A 363 -2.10 1.82 46.05
CA THR A 363 -3.49 2.10 45.66
C THR A 363 -4.09 0.98 44.83
N ALA A 364 -3.27 0.21 44.14
CA ALA A 364 -3.71 -0.94 43.36
C ALA A 364 -2.62 -2.02 43.28
N ARG A 365 -3.08 -3.27 43.17
CA ARG A 365 -2.31 -4.44 42.72
C ARG A 365 -2.89 -4.85 41.38
N LEU A 366 -2.06 -4.92 40.35
CA LEU A 366 -2.38 -5.23 38.96
C LEU A 366 -2.06 -6.70 38.70
N ILE A 367 -3.05 -7.43 38.20
CA ILE A 367 -3.00 -8.87 37.93
C ILE A 367 -3.72 -9.08 36.60
N ALA A 368 -3.18 -9.97 35.76
CA ALA A 368 -3.79 -10.36 34.51
C ALA A 368 -5.12 -11.10 34.76
N SER A 369 -6.13 -10.82 33.93
CA SER A 369 -7.46 -11.42 34.05
C SER A 369 -7.48 -12.93 33.84
N ASP A 370 -6.44 -13.46 33.22
CA ASP A 370 -6.18 -14.85 32.86
C ASP A 370 -4.91 -15.44 33.51
N ALA A 371 -4.35 -14.76 34.51
CA ALA A 371 -3.15 -15.16 35.24
C ALA A 371 -3.00 -16.68 35.50
N ASP A 372 -2.00 -17.29 34.86
CA ASP A 372 -1.62 -18.70 34.98
C ASP A 372 -0.17 -18.86 35.47
N VAL A 373 0.30 -20.12 35.53
CA VAL A 373 1.57 -20.51 36.11
C VAL A 373 2.73 -20.09 35.21
N ASN A 374 3.60 -19.21 35.73
CA ASN A 374 4.78 -18.65 35.09
C ASN A 374 4.55 -17.58 34.01
N ASP A 375 3.39 -16.95 33.90
CA ASP A 375 3.19 -15.84 32.94
C ASP A 375 4.09 -14.62 33.23
N VAL A 376 4.52 -14.49 34.50
CA VAL A 376 5.45 -13.48 35.03
C VAL A 376 5.07 -12.02 34.75
N LEU A 377 3.80 -11.67 34.94
CA LEU A 377 3.33 -10.28 34.83
C LEU A 377 4.14 -9.31 35.70
N GLY A 378 4.50 -8.17 35.12
CA GLY A 378 5.31 -7.14 35.80
C GLY A 378 6.81 -7.35 35.62
N TYR A 379 7.21 -8.26 34.72
CA TYR A 379 8.60 -8.37 34.26
C TYR A 379 9.11 -7.04 33.72
N SER A 380 8.27 -6.36 32.92
CA SER A 380 8.45 -5.00 32.48
C SER A 380 7.22 -4.18 32.86
N VAL A 381 7.40 -2.90 33.22
CA VAL A 381 6.30 -1.99 33.56
C VAL A 381 6.54 -0.61 32.97
N ALA A 382 5.46 0.06 32.57
CA ALA A 382 5.47 1.45 32.14
C ALA A 382 4.23 2.18 32.69
N VAL A 383 4.33 3.49 32.87
CA VAL A 383 3.20 4.30 33.31
C VAL A 383 3.26 5.67 32.66
N ASP A 384 2.13 6.13 32.16
CA ASP A 384 1.94 7.51 31.73
C ASP A 384 0.51 7.94 32.01
N CYS A 385 0.34 9.15 32.55
CA CYS A 385 -0.97 9.77 32.82
C CYS A 385 -2.04 8.83 33.44
N GLY A 386 -1.64 7.95 34.37
CA GLY A 386 -2.56 7.05 35.09
C GLY A 386 -2.95 5.77 34.34
N VAL A 387 -2.41 5.54 33.14
CA VAL A 387 -2.41 4.26 32.43
C VAL A 387 -1.14 3.51 32.79
N ALA A 388 -1.28 2.31 33.34
CA ALA A 388 -0.16 1.42 33.64
C ALA A 388 -0.14 0.26 32.65
N VAL A 389 1.04 -0.09 32.15
CA VAL A 389 1.27 -1.24 31.28
C VAL A 389 2.19 -2.21 32.00
N ALA A 390 1.85 -3.50 32.01
CA ALA A 390 2.69 -4.55 32.57
C ALA A 390 2.87 -5.70 31.57
N GLY A 391 4.12 -6.02 31.26
CA GLY A 391 4.49 -7.13 30.38
C GLY A 391 4.55 -8.48 31.13
N ALA A 392 4.11 -9.53 30.45
CA ALA A 392 4.06 -10.93 30.89
C ALA A 392 4.59 -11.81 29.75
N HIS A 393 5.92 -11.81 29.58
CA HIS A 393 6.56 -12.37 28.39
C HIS A 393 6.52 -13.89 28.27
N LEU A 394 6.09 -14.61 29.31
CA LEU A 394 5.94 -16.08 29.30
C LEU A 394 4.46 -16.51 29.34
N ASP A 395 3.53 -15.59 29.09
CA ASP A 395 2.11 -15.92 29.01
C ASP A 395 1.84 -16.89 27.84
N ASP A 396 1.17 -18.01 28.15
CA ASP A 396 0.92 -19.16 27.26
C ASP A 396 -0.52 -19.22 26.72
N HIS A 397 -1.18 -18.06 26.65
CA HIS A 397 -2.54 -17.90 26.16
C HIS A 397 -2.78 -18.55 24.76
N SER A 398 -4.03 -18.84 24.43
CA SER A 398 -4.43 -19.44 23.13
C SER A 398 -3.80 -20.82 22.79
N GLY A 399 -3.08 -21.45 23.72
CA GLY A 399 -2.56 -22.82 23.56
C GLY A 399 -1.20 -22.93 22.86
N GLY A 400 -0.50 -21.80 22.65
CA GLY A 400 0.94 -21.76 22.34
C GLY A 400 1.75 -21.72 23.64
N SER A 401 3.06 -21.95 23.58
CA SER A 401 3.97 -21.80 24.72
C SER A 401 4.72 -20.48 24.64
N ASP A 402 4.72 -19.70 25.72
CA ASP A 402 5.54 -18.49 25.89
C ASP A 402 5.40 -17.46 24.73
N LEU A 403 4.18 -17.30 24.20
CA LEU A 403 3.84 -16.27 23.19
C LEU A 403 4.08 -14.86 23.74
N GLY A 404 3.71 -14.67 25.02
CA GLY A 404 3.83 -13.41 25.75
C GLY A 404 2.65 -12.45 25.52
N SER A 405 2.40 -11.59 26.52
CA SER A 405 1.34 -10.57 26.51
C SER A 405 1.79 -9.28 27.18
N ALA A 406 1.12 -8.17 26.87
CA ALA A 406 1.19 -6.93 27.65
C ALA A 406 -0.20 -6.48 28.09
N TYR A 407 -0.37 -6.19 29.37
CA TYR A 407 -1.66 -5.85 29.98
C TYR A 407 -1.72 -4.36 30.31
N VAL A 408 -2.78 -3.71 29.86
CA VAL A 408 -3.04 -2.28 30.07
C VAL A 408 -4.08 -2.12 31.18
N PHE A 409 -3.76 -1.31 32.17
CA PHE A 409 -4.62 -0.99 33.32
C PHE A 409 -4.92 0.51 33.32
N SER A 410 -6.20 0.85 33.48
CA SER A 410 -6.62 2.25 33.63
C SER A 410 -7.70 2.39 34.70
N SER A 411 -7.83 3.59 35.28
CA SER A 411 -8.97 3.94 36.13
C SER A 411 -10.18 4.28 35.26
N SER A 412 -11.27 3.52 35.41
CA SER A 412 -12.46 3.58 34.56
C SER A 412 -13.00 5.00 34.27
N GLY A 413 -12.89 5.46 33.02
CA GLY A 413 -13.77 6.48 32.42
C GLY A 413 -13.47 7.96 32.71
N THR A 414 -12.24 8.33 33.03
CA THR A 414 -11.82 9.74 33.06
C THR A 414 -10.59 9.90 32.19
N SER A 415 -10.64 10.81 31.22
CA SER A 415 -9.42 11.45 30.75
C SER A 415 -8.62 11.97 31.93
N ALA A 416 -7.31 11.76 31.87
CA ALA A 416 -6.41 12.03 32.95
C ALA A 416 -6.21 13.54 33.13
N ASP A 417 -6.58 14.06 34.31
CA ASP A 417 -6.14 15.36 34.83
C ASP A 417 -4.77 15.15 35.49
N CYS A 418 -3.73 14.94 34.68
CA CYS A 418 -2.39 14.59 35.14
C CYS A 418 -1.71 15.73 35.91
N ASN A 419 -2.20 16.97 35.82
CA ASN A 419 -1.71 18.07 36.65
C ASN A 419 -2.61 18.47 37.84
N THR A 420 -3.73 17.77 38.03
CA THR A 420 -4.65 17.84 39.18
C THR A 420 -5.34 19.19 39.38
N ASN A 421 -5.50 19.98 38.31
CA ASN A 421 -6.11 21.31 38.42
C ASN A 421 -7.65 21.30 38.38
N GLY A 422 -8.26 20.12 38.16
CA GLY A 422 -9.70 19.92 38.11
C GLY A 422 -10.32 20.07 36.71
N LEU A 423 -9.51 20.20 35.68
CA LEU A 423 -9.83 20.00 34.27
C LEU A 423 -9.12 18.72 33.83
N ALA A 424 -9.72 17.88 32.99
CA ALA A 424 -8.91 16.86 32.32
C ALA A 424 -7.73 17.57 31.61
N ASP A 425 -6.54 16.96 31.52
CA ASP A 425 -5.40 17.65 30.90
C ASP A 425 -5.71 18.01 29.44
N GLU A 426 -6.55 17.20 28.78
CA GLU A 426 -7.18 17.46 27.49
C GLU A 426 -8.22 18.61 27.52
N CYS A 427 -8.38 19.33 28.62
CA CYS A 427 -9.40 20.36 28.79
C CYS A 427 -8.84 21.62 29.45
N GLU A 428 -7.54 21.82 29.34
CA GLU A 428 -6.82 22.94 29.92
C GLU A 428 -6.63 24.10 28.95
N PRO A 429 -6.66 25.36 29.42
CA PRO A 429 -6.66 26.58 28.58
C PRO A 429 -5.35 26.83 27.81
N ALA A 430 -4.48 25.83 27.68
CA ALA A 430 -3.38 25.79 26.73
C ALA A 430 -3.78 25.21 25.36
N GLY A 431 -4.91 24.49 25.27
CA GLY A 431 -5.42 23.87 24.04
C GLY A 431 -5.98 24.86 23.03
N ASN A 432 -6.10 24.41 21.77
CA ASN A 432 -6.76 25.17 20.71
C ASN A 432 -8.29 25.19 20.94
N ASP A 433 -8.94 26.23 20.42
CA ASP A 433 -10.41 26.38 20.32
C ASP A 433 -10.68 26.84 18.88
N CYS A 434 -10.59 25.90 17.95
CA CYS A 434 -10.61 26.12 16.51
C CYS A 434 -11.98 26.63 16.03
N ASN A 435 -13.07 26.23 16.67
CA ASN A 435 -14.43 26.68 16.34
C ASN A 435 -14.85 27.94 17.13
N THR A 436 -14.02 28.42 18.05
CA THR A 436 -14.21 29.61 18.89
C THR A 436 -15.46 29.58 19.77
N ASN A 437 -15.96 28.39 20.09
CA ASN A 437 -17.20 28.22 20.85
C ASN A 437 -16.99 28.45 22.36
N GLY A 438 -15.74 28.53 22.83
CA GLY A 438 -15.35 28.71 24.23
C GLY A 438 -15.19 27.42 25.02
N THR A 439 -15.33 26.27 24.35
CA THR A 439 -14.92 24.93 24.73
C THR A 439 -13.60 24.66 23.99
N LEU A 440 -12.64 23.99 24.63
CA LEU A 440 -11.39 23.65 23.94
C LEU A 440 -11.64 22.46 23.03
N ASP A 441 -10.84 22.34 21.98
CA ASP A 441 -11.00 21.35 20.92
C ASP A 441 -11.08 19.94 21.51
N GLU A 442 -10.11 19.60 22.33
CA GLU A 442 -10.01 18.35 23.07
C GLU A 442 -11.23 18.05 24.01
N CYS A 443 -12.15 19.00 24.22
CA CYS A 443 -13.42 18.83 24.94
C CYS A 443 -14.69 18.91 24.05
N ASP A 444 -14.54 19.15 22.75
CA ASP A 444 -15.61 19.10 21.76
C ASP A 444 -15.85 17.64 21.32
N SER A 445 -16.96 17.38 20.62
CA SER A 445 -17.19 16.04 20.08
C SER A 445 -16.22 15.76 18.95
N ASP A 446 -15.57 14.60 19.01
CA ASP A 446 -14.71 14.03 18.00
C ASP A 446 -15.29 12.64 17.71
N TYR A 447 -15.98 12.52 16.59
CA TYR A 447 -16.77 11.34 16.24
C TYR A 447 -15.90 10.18 15.76
N ASP A 448 -14.77 10.46 15.12
CA ASP A 448 -13.90 9.43 14.55
C ASP A 448 -12.66 9.13 15.42
N GLY A 449 -12.36 9.98 16.40
CA GLY A 449 -11.38 9.77 17.45
C GLY A 449 -9.96 10.11 17.03
N ASP A 450 -9.78 11.04 16.10
CA ASP A 450 -8.49 11.45 15.53
C ASP A 450 -7.79 12.59 16.30
N GLY A 451 -8.47 13.16 17.31
CA GLY A 451 -7.97 14.25 18.12
C GLY A 451 -8.31 15.65 17.59
N VAL A 452 -9.08 15.75 16.51
CA VAL A 452 -9.63 16.97 15.95
C VAL A 452 -11.16 16.94 16.11
N PRO A 453 -11.79 18.00 16.64
CA PRO A 453 -13.22 17.92 16.93
C PRO A 453 -14.06 18.12 15.67
N ASP A 454 -15.22 17.47 15.59
CA ASP A 454 -16.18 17.48 14.47
C ASP A 454 -16.45 18.87 13.88
N ALA A 455 -16.39 19.91 14.72
CA ALA A 455 -16.67 21.29 14.34
C ALA A 455 -15.51 21.99 13.59
N CYS A 456 -14.34 21.37 13.58
CA CYS A 456 -13.11 21.82 12.95
C CYS A 456 -12.43 20.75 12.11
N ASP A 457 -12.89 19.53 12.26
CA ASP A 457 -12.48 18.38 11.50
C ASP A 457 -12.99 18.49 10.06
N ASN A 458 -12.06 18.49 9.11
CA ASN A 458 -12.36 18.42 7.69
C ASN A 458 -12.73 17.00 7.23
N CYS A 459 -12.63 15.98 8.09
CA CYS A 459 -13.16 14.64 7.93
C CYS A 459 -13.86 14.05 9.18
N PRO A 460 -15.01 14.61 9.64
CA PRO A 460 -15.71 14.21 10.88
C PRO A 460 -16.12 12.74 11.05
N GLU A 461 -15.90 11.88 10.06
CA GLU A 461 -16.22 10.45 10.11
C GLU A 461 -15.01 9.54 9.81
N TYR A 462 -13.83 10.10 9.50
CA TYR A 462 -12.66 9.39 9.01
C TYR A 462 -11.37 9.96 9.61
N PRO A 463 -10.68 9.22 10.50
CA PRO A 463 -9.61 9.79 11.29
C PRO A 463 -8.48 10.39 10.45
N ASN A 464 -8.22 11.70 10.58
CA ASN A 464 -7.14 12.42 9.92
C ASN A 464 -6.53 13.52 10.82
N PRO A 465 -5.75 13.12 11.84
CA PRO A 465 -5.25 14.03 12.87
C PRO A 465 -4.41 15.22 12.35
N ASP A 466 -3.85 15.09 11.13
CA ASP A 466 -3.05 16.13 10.50
C ASP A 466 -3.88 17.18 9.76
N GLN A 467 -5.19 16.94 9.60
CA GLN A 467 -6.14 17.77 8.88
C GLN A 467 -5.61 18.15 7.51
N ALA A 468 -4.90 17.22 6.88
CA ALA A 468 -4.42 17.39 5.51
C ALA A 468 -5.64 17.68 4.63
N ASP A 469 -5.59 18.85 3.99
CA ASP A 469 -6.55 19.33 3.00
C ASP A 469 -5.68 20.04 1.98
N CYS A 470 -5.11 19.23 1.10
CA CYS A 470 -4.13 19.68 0.14
C CYS A 470 -4.74 20.67 -0.89
N ASP A 471 -6.05 20.55 -1.12
CA ASP A 471 -6.79 21.31 -2.14
C ASP A 471 -7.51 22.53 -1.58
N GLY A 472 -7.59 22.62 -0.25
CA GLY A 472 -8.15 23.72 0.51
C GLY A 472 -9.67 23.83 0.41
N ASN A 473 -10.36 22.74 0.00
CA ASN A 473 -11.81 22.74 -0.17
C ASN A 473 -12.57 22.62 1.16
N GLY A 474 -11.86 22.29 2.25
CA GLY A 474 -12.41 22.12 3.60
C GLY A 474 -12.91 20.70 3.90
N THR A 475 -12.70 19.75 2.99
CA THR A 475 -12.81 18.30 3.18
C THR A 475 -11.39 17.76 3.26
N GLY A 476 -11.07 16.91 4.22
CA GLY A 476 -9.71 16.40 4.39
C GLY A 476 -9.41 15.25 3.45
N ASP A 477 -8.12 15.08 3.12
CA ASP A 477 -7.61 14.08 2.18
C ASP A 477 -8.06 12.65 2.55
N ALA A 478 -8.29 12.35 3.84
CA ALA A 478 -8.66 11.02 4.33
C ALA A 478 -10.12 10.61 4.09
N CYS A 479 -11.03 11.58 3.99
CA CYS A 479 -12.45 11.35 3.70
C CYS A 479 -12.80 11.73 2.26
N GLU A 480 -11.81 12.17 1.49
CA GLU A 480 -11.97 12.29 0.06
C GLU A 480 -12.09 10.92 -0.60
N PRO A 481 -12.88 10.82 -1.68
CA PRO A 481 -12.92 9.58 -2.44
C PRO A 481 -11.53 9.30 -2.99
N ALA A 482 -11.06 8.06 -2.82
CA ALA A 482 -9.77 7.60 -3.36
C ALA A 482 -9.62 7.80 -4.88
N LEU A 483 -10.72 8.07 -5.58
CA LEU A 483 -10.77 8.40 -6.99
C LEU A 483 -11.62 9.66 -7.22
N LEU A 484 -10.99 10.73 -7.70
CA LEU A 484 -11.67 11.94 -8.16
C LEU A 484 -11.83 11.90 -9.69
N ARG A 485 -13.06 12.10 -10.16
CA ARG A 485 -13.37 12.09 -11.59
C ARG A 485 -13.87 13.45 -12.07
N PHE A 486 -13.19 14.00 -13.06
CA PHE A 486 -13.57 15.22 -13.75
C PHE A 486 -14.02 14.93 -15.18
N HIS A 487 -15.10 15.58 -15.63
CA HIS A 487 -15.62 15.44 -16.99
C HIS A 487 -15.28 16.68 -17.81
N VAL A 488 -14.93 16.50 -19.08
CA VAL A 488 -14.66 17.57 -20.04
C VAL A 488 -15.50 17.36 -21.29
N ASP A 489 -16.32 18.36 -21.64
CA ASP A 489 -17.11 18.37 -22.87
C ASP A 489 -17.19 19.81 -23.38
N ALA A 490 -16.56 20.08 -24.53
CA ALA A 490 -16.57 21.39 -25.18
C ALA A 490 -17.99 21.92 -25.51
N SER A 491 -18.99 21.04 -25.54
CA SER A 491 -20.39 21.36 -25.82
C SER A 491 -21.26 21.53 -24.56
N ALA A 492 -20.71 21.26 -23.37
CA ALA A 492 -21.43 21.39 -22.11
C ALA A 492 -21.93 22.82 -21.87
N THR A 493 -23.09 22.93 -21.21
CA THR A 493 -23.76 24.22 -20.94
C THR A 493 -24.14 24.41 -19.47
N GLY A 494 -23.80 23.45 -18.61
CA GLY A 494 -24.07 23.46 -17.18
C GLY A 494 -23.13 24.36 -16.39
N ALA A 495 -22.81 23.96 -15.17
CA ALA A 495 -22.04 24.75 -14.20
C ALA A 495 -20.57 24.94 -14.58
N ASN A 496 -20.03 24.09 -15.45
CA ASN A 496 -18.61 24.09 -15.86
C ASN A 496 -17.67 23.88 -14.66
N ASP A 497 -17.97 22.85 -13.87
CA ASP A 497 -17.22 22.44 -12.67
C ASP A 497 -16.69 20.99 -12.75
N GLY A 498 -16.99 20.26 -13.84
CA GLY A 498 -16.45 18.91 -14.08
C GLY A 498 -17.15 17.78 -13.33
N THR A 499 -18.14 18.06 -12.48
CA THR A 499 -18.76 17.08 -11.58
C THR A 499 -19.65 16.05 -12.31
N SER A 500 -20.06 16.33 -13.54
CA SER A 500 -20.83 15.42 -14.40
C SER A 500 -20.68 15.81 -15.86
N TRP A 501 -21.13 14.98 -16.81
CA TRP A 501 -21.19 15.37 -18.23
C TRP A 501 -22.02 16.64 -18.48
N ALA A 502 -23.10 16.86 -17.73
CA ALA A 502 -23.94 18.04 -17.89
C ALA A 502 -23.24 19.33 -17.43
N ASP A 503 -22.44 19.21 -16.37
CA ASP A 503 -21.69 20.29 -15.71
C ASP A 503 -20.18 20.25 -16.05
N ALA A 504 -19.81 19.52 -17.11
CA ALA A 504 -18.44 19.26 -17.51
C ALA A 504 -17.67 20.56 -17.78
N PHE A 505 -16.35 20.53 -17.56
CA PHE A 505 -15.48 21.60 -18.01
C PHE A 505 -15.51 21.68 -19.54
N VAL A 506 -15.58 22.89 -20.10
CA VAL A 506 -15.53 23.10 -21.56
C VAL A 506 -14.10 23.16 -22.10
N HIS A 507 -13.11 23.18 -21.21
CA HIS A 507 -11.68 23.23 -21.52
C HIS A 507 -10.90 22.21 -20.68
N VAL A 508 -10.04 21.42 -21.33
CA VAL A 508 -9.15 20.45 -20.66
C VAL A 508 -8.24 21.14 -19.64
N GLN A 509 -7.75 22.34 -19.95
CA GLN A 509 -6.89 23.10 -19.03
C GLN A 509 -7.59 23.41 -17.69
N SER A 510 -8.90 23.60 -17.70
CA SER A 510 -9.67 23.82 -16.46
C SER A 510 -9.76 22.56 -15.62
N ALA A 511 -9.92 21.40 -16.25
CA ALA A 511 -9.92 20.12 -15.55
C ALA A 511 -8.52 19.78 -15.00
N LEU A 512 -7.46 20.01 -15.77
CA LEU A 512 -6.08 19.85 -15.31
C LEU A 512 -5.77 20.78 -14.12
N ALA A 513 -6.23 22.03 -14.16
CA ALA A 513 -6.06 22.96 -13.05
C ALA A 513 -6.85 22.54 -11.79
N ALA A 514 -8.03 21.96 -11.97
CA ALA A 514 -8.81 21.40 -10.86
C ALA A 514 -8.13 20.15 -10.28
N ALA A 515 -7.69 19.23 -11.13
CA ALA A 515 -6.96 18.03 -10.71
C ALA A 515 -5.64 18.37 -10.01
N ALA A 516 -4.87 19.36 -10.49
CA ALA A 516 -3.64 19.80 -9.82
C ALA A 516 -3.87 20.41 -8.43
N GLN A 517 -5.11 20.81 -8.12
CA GLN A 517 -5.49 21.29 -6.79
C GLN A 517 -5.97 20.10 -5.94
N SER A 518 -6.87 19.27 -6.47
CA SER A 518 -7.58 18.24 -5.71
C SER A 518 -6.92 16.86 -5.67
N VAL A 519 -5.89 16.60 -6.47
CA VAL A 519 -5.21 15.29 -6.50
C VAL A 519 -3.91 15.37 -5.70
N CYS A 520 -3.91 14.75 -4.54
CA CYS A 520 -2.77 14.75 -3.61
C CYS A 520 -2.74 13.48 -2.76
N GLY A 521 -1.61 13.23 -2.09
CA GLY A 521 -1.43 12.03 -1.28
C GLY A 521 -1.67 10.77 -2.10
N ASP A 522 -2.56 9.91 -1.61
CA ASP A 522 -2.97 8.65 -2.26
C ASP A 522 -4.24 8.80 -3.13
N VAL A 523 -4.81 10.01 -3.26
CA VAL A 523 -5.97 10.26 -4.13
C VAL A 523 -5.53 10.16 -5.59
N GLN A 524 -6.26 9.36 -6.37
CA GLN A 524 -6.06 9.26 -7.81
C GLN A 524 -7.03 10.17 -8.56
N GLY A 525 -6.53 10.88 -9.57
CA GLY A 525 -7.34 11.69 -10.46
C GLY A 525 -7.64 11.00 -11.79
N GLU A 526 -8.87 11.12 -12.27
CA GLU A 526 -9.27 10.79 -13.63
C GLU A 526 -9.92 11.98 -14.32
N ILE A 527 -9.54 12.24 -15.57
CA ILE A 527 -10.18 13.25 -16.42
C ILE A 527 -10.76 12.55 -17.65
N TRP A 528 -12.08 12.48 -17.73
CA TRP A 528 -12.83 11.88 -18.82
C TRP A 528 -13.21 12.96 -19.84
N ILE A 529 -12.71 12.82 -21.07
CA ILE A 529 -12.80 13.87 -22.09
C ILE A 529 -13.66 13.36 -23.25
N ALA A 530 -14.79 14.03 -23.46
CA ALA A 530 -15.68 13.75 -24.58
C ALA A 530 -15.04 14.12 -25.92
N GLN A 531 -15.47 13.44 -26.98
CA GLN A 531 -15.11 13.69 -28.36
C GLN A 531 -15.15 15.19 -28.70
N GLY A 532 -14.17 15.62 -29.47
CA GLY A 532 -14.03 17.03 -29.80
C GLY A 532 -12.58 17.44 -30.01
N THR A 533 -12.39 18.73 -30.24
CA THR A 533 -11.07 19.33 -30.41
C THR A 533 -10.83 20.34 -29.30
N TYR A 534 -9.74 20.14 -28.57
CA TYR A 534 -9.36 20.96 -27.41
C TYR A 534 -8.02 21.63 -27.69
N LEU A 535 -7.95 22.92 -27.38
CA LEU A 535 -6.78 23.77 -27.61
C LEU A 535 -6.06 24.04 -26.27
N PRO A 536 -4.73 23.97 -26.22
CA PRO A 536 -3.96 24.16 -24.98
C PRO A 536 -4.03 25.58 -24.44
N ASP A 537 -4.33 26.58 -25.27
CA ASP A 537 -4.53 27.98 -24.87
C ASP A 537 -5.99 28.33 -24.57
N GLY A 538 -6.88 27.33 -24.59
CA GLY A 538 -8.30 27.46 -24.27
C GLY A 538 -8.52 27.49 -22.75
N GLY A 539 -9.27 28.49 -22.28
CA GLY A 539 -9.65 28.59 -20.87
C GLY A 539 -8.75 29.46 -20.00
N PHE A 540 -7.76 30.17 -20.56
CA PHE A 540 -7.00 31.18 -19.81
C PHE A 540 -7.93 32.28 -19.28
N ILE A 541 -8.00 32.43 -17.95
CA ILE A 541 -8.70 33.52 -17.26
C ILE A 541 -7.63 34.41 -16.58
N PRO A 542 -7.33 35.62 -17.11
CA PRO A 542 -6.52 36.59 -16.38
C PRO A 542 -7.24 36.96 -15.07
N GLU A 543 -6.50 37.20 -13.98
CA GLU A 543 -7.05 37.52 -12.65
C GLU A 543 -8.19 38.58 -12.73
N GLY A 544 -9.44 38.14 -12.55
CA GLY A 544 -10.67 38.95 -12.66
C GLY A 544 -11.35 39.03 -14.05
N GLY A 545 -10.99 38.17 -15.01
CA GLY A 545 -11.53 38.12 -16.38
C GLY A 545 -12.57 37.00 -16.63
N SER A 546 -13.06 36.92 -17.87
CA SER A 546 -13.82 35.78 -18.39
C SER A 546 -12.90 34.90 -19.26
N PRO A 547 -13.18 33.59 -19.42
CA PRO A 547 -12.41 32.70 -20.30
C PRO A 547 -12.22 33.32 -21.68
N VAL A 548 -10.97 33.41 -22.13
CA VAL A 548 -10.65 33.85 -23.48
C VAL A 548 -10.63 32.61 -24.38
N PRO A 549 -11.43 32.55 -25.45
CA PRO A 549 -11.21 31.56 -26.50
C PRO A 549 -9.88 31.86 -27.17
N GLY A 550 -8.95 30.89 -27.22
CA GLY A 550 -7.71 30.95 -28.00
C GLY A 550 -6.92 32.25 -27.84
N SER A 551 -6.11 32.36 -26.79
CA SER A 551 -5.26 33.54 -26.58
C SER A 551 -4.21 33.76 -27.68
N GLY A 552 -3.95 32.74 -28.51
CA GLY A 552 -2.84 32.67 -29.47
C GLY A 552 -1.49 32.47 -28.79
N ASP A 553 -1.50 32.03 -27.52
CA ASP A 553 -0.28 31.76 -26.76
C ASP A 553 0.32 30.43 -27.17
N ARG A 554 1.33 30.52 -28.03
CA ARG A 554 2.07 29.36 -28.55
C ARG A 554 2.86 28.62 -27.48
N THR A 555 3.00 29.17 -26.27
CA THR A 555 3.68 28.51 -25.15
C THR A 555 2.74 27.71 -24.27
N ALA A 556 1.43 27.81 -24.47
CA ALA A 556 0.46 26.99 -23.76
C ALA A 556 0.57 25.52 -24.20
N SER A 557 0.46 24.62 -23.23
CA SER A 557 0.54 23.16 -23.40
C SER A 557 -0.33 22.48 -22.36
N PHE A 558 -0.90 21.32 -22.68
CA PHE A 558 -1.53 20.46 -21.68
C PHE A 558 -0.42 19.82 -20.83
N GLU A 559 -0.43 20.08 -19.54
CA GLU A 559 0.57 19.57 -18.60
C GLU A 559 0.04 18.28 -17.96
N LEU A 560 0.77 17.18 -18.14
CA LEU A 560 0.47 15.92 -17.45
C LEU A 560 0.82 16.05 -15.97
N LEU A 561 0.07 15.37 -15.11
CA LEU A 561 0.21 15.44 -13.66
C LEU A 561 0.41 14.02 -13.10
N ASN A 562 1.30 13.86 -12.13
CA ASN A 562 1.44 12.58 -11.40
C ASN A 562 0.13 12.23 -10.71
N ASN A 563 -0.16 10.94 -10.60
CA ASN A 563 -1.40 10.38 -10.07
C ASN A 563 -2.68 10.81 -10.81
N VAL A 564 -2.57 11.42 -11.99
CA VAL A 564 -3.72 11.80 -12.82
C VAL A 564 -3.69 11.03 -14.15
N THR A 565 -4.83 10.40 -14.45
CA THR A 565 -5.07 9.73 -15.73
C THR A 565 -5.99 10.56 -16.61
N LEU A 566 -5.57 10.84 -17.84
CA LEU A 566 -6.38 11.45 -18.88
C LEU A 566 -6.95 10.36 -19.79
N TYR A 567 -8.27 10.37 -19.99
CA TYR A 567 -8.98 9.45 -20.85
C TYR A 567 -9.76 10.20 -21.95
N GLY A 568 -9.44 9.92 -23.21
CA GLY A 568 -10.23 10.31 -24.38
C GLY A 568 -11.11 9.17 -24.87
N GLY A 569 -12.08 9.46 -25.75
CA GLY A 569 -12.92 8.41 -26.35
C GLY A 569 -14.36 8.33 -25.82
N PHE A 570 -14.85 9.38 -25.16
CA PHE A 570 -16.21 9.43 -24.63
C PHE A 570 -17.16 10.20 -25.57
N ALA A 571 -18.41 9.78 -25.69
CA ALA A 571 -19.47 10.50 -26.38
C ALA A 571 -20.08 11.62 -25.51
N GLY A 572 -19.88 11.58 -24.18
CA GLY A 572 -20.34 12.59 -23.23
C GLY A 572 -21.60 12.22 -22.47
N PHE A 573 -21.85 10.92 -22.27
CA PHE A 573 -22.99 10.42 -21.50
C PHE A 573 -22.73 9.08 -20.78
N GLU A 574 -21.50 8.57 -20.87
CA GLU A 574 -21.05 7.31 -20.29
C GLU A 574 -21.06 7.35 -18.76
N THR A 575 -21.27 6.19 -18.16
CA THR A 575 -21.30 5.98 -16.72
C THR A 575 -20.19 5.05 -16.21
N SER A 576 -19.55 4.26 -17.08
CA SER A 576 -18.37 3.46 -16.77
C SER A 576 -17.28 3.61 -17.85
N ILE A 577 -16.05 3.19 -17.53
CA ILE A 577 -14.91 3.23 -18.45
C ILE A 577 -15.09 2.26 -19.63
N ASP A 578 -15.80 1.14 -19.42
CA ASP A 578 -16.02 0.10 -20.43
C ASP A 578 -16.98 0.54 -21.55
N GLU A 579 -17.74 1.63 -21.35
CA GLU A 579 -18.61 2.22 -22.37
C GLU A 579 -17.83 3.12 -23.36
N ARG A 580 -16.53 3.34 -23.11
CA ARG A 580 -15.65 4.19 -23.92
C ARG A 580 -15.37 3.55 -25.28
N ASP A 581 -15.44 4.36 -26.34
CA ASP A 581 -15.13 3.94 -27.71
C ASP A 581 -14.18 4.98 -28.33
N ILE A 582 -12.88 4.66 -28.30
CA ILE A 582 -11.81 5.55 -28.75
C ILE A 582 -11.79 5.75 -30.27
N GLU A 583 -12.37 4.83 -31.04
CA GLU A 583 -12.40 4.90 -32.50
C GLU A 583 -13.54 5.79 -32.99
N THR A 584 -14.73 5.62 -32.40
CA THR A 584 -15.92 6.39 -32.77
C THR A 584 -15.88 7.79 -32.16
N ASN A 585 -15.51 7.92 -30.89
CA ASN A 585 -15.59 9.17 -30.14
C ASN A 585 -14.23 9.89 -30.05
N VAL A 586 -13.66 10.19 -31.21
CA VAL A 586 -12.31 10.75 -31.33
C VAL A 586 -12.12 12.03 -30.51
N THR A 587 -11.13 12.01 -29.64
CA THR A 587 -10.74 13.15 -28.79
C THR A 587 -9.40 13.72 -29.27
N ILE A 588 -9.40 14.99 -29.67
CA ILE A 588 -8.26 15.64 -30.33
C ILE A 588 -7.68 16.74 -29.43
N LEU A 589 -6.42 16.61 -29.04
CA LEU A 589 -5.60 17.68 -28.47
C LEU A 589 -4.86 18.35 -29.64
N SER A 590 -5.24 19.59 -29.96
CA SER A 590 -4.74 20.29 -31.14
C SER A 590 -3.93 21.52 -30.79
N GLY A 591 -2.73 21.62 -31.36
CA GLY A 591 -1.91 22.82 -31.37
C GLY A 591 -2.28 23.84 -32.45
N ASP A 592 -3.24 23.55 -33.34
CA ASP A 592 -3.77 24.51 -34.33
C ASP A 592 -4.67 25.54 -33.64
N LEU A 593 -4.04 26.62 -33.14
CA LEU A 593 -4.68 27.64 -32.32
C LEU A 593 -5.64 28.52 -33.14
N ALA A 594 -5.39 28.67 -34.44
CA ALA A 594 -6.23 29.46 -35.34
C ALA A 594 -7.36 28.64 -36.00
N ASN A 595 -7.29 27.31 -35.93
CA ASN A 595 -8.15 26.37 -36.66
C ASN A 595 -8.19 26.68 -38.16
N ASP A 596 -7.02 27.00 -38.72
CA ASP A 596 -6.87 27.44 -40.11
C ASP A 596 -5.80 26.67 -40.90
N ASP A 597 -5.27 25.58 -40.33
CA ASP A 597 -4.36 24.70 -41.03
C ASP A 597 -5.04 24.00 -42.22
N GLY A 598 -4.41 24.12 -43.38
CA GLY A 598 -4.85 23.46 -44.60
C GLY A 598 -4.47 21.96 -44.64
N PRO A 599 -4.91 21.20 -45.66
CA PRO A 599 -4.47 19.83 -45.85
C PRO A 599 -2.94 19.76 -45.97
N ASN A 600 -2.32 18.79 -45.29
CA ASN A 600 -0.87 18.70 -45.04
C ASN A 600 -0.31 19.77 -44.08
N PHE A 601 -1.17 20.30 -43.21
CA PHE A 601 -0.82 21.22 -42.12
C PHE A 601 -0.20 22.53 -42.61
N ALA A 602 -0.47 22.94 -43.85
CA ALA A 602 0.04 24.23 -44.32
C ALA A 602 -0.65 25.37 -43.54
N ASN A 603 0.16 26.31 -43.02
CA ASN A 603 -0.21 27.50 -42.23
C ASN A 603 0.16 27.47 -40.72
N TYR A 604 0.82 26.40 -40.26
CA TYR A 604 1.25 26.08 -38.87
C TYR A 604 2.12 27.09 -38.06
N SER A 605 2.32 28.34 -38.52
CA SER A 605 3.29 29.28 -37.91
C SER A 605 2.86 29.91 -36.57
N GLU A 606 1.57 29.87 -36.31
CA GLU A 606 0.86 30.28 -35.09
C GLU A 606 0.58 29.10 -34.13
N ASN A 607 0.80 27.86 -34.53
CA ASN A 607 0.52 26.68 -33.73
C ASN A 607 1.31 26.66 -32.41
N SER A 608 0.75 25.99 -31.40
CA SER A 608 1.43 25.72 -30.13
C SER A 608 2.77 25.03 -30.36
N ARG A 609 3.75 25.37 -29.54
CA ARG A 609 5.08 24.77 -29.61
C ARG A 609 5.04 23.32 -29.21
N HIS A 610 4.44 23.04 -28.05
CA HIS A 610 4.16 21.71 -27.55
C HIS A 610 2.65 21.62 -27.34
N VAL A 611 2.03 20.56 -27.84
CA VAL A 611 0.61 20.30 -27.53
C VAL A 611 0.50 19.82 -26.09
N VAL A 612 1.38 18.91 -25.69
CA VAL A 612 1.43 18.30 -24.36
C VAL A 612 2.86 18.41 -23.80
N THR A 613 3.00 18.54 -22.49
CA THR A 613 4.27 18.34 -21.78
C THR A 613 4.09 17.39 -20.61
N GLY A 614 5.04 16.47 -20.46
CA GLY A 614 5.14 15.55 -19.32
C GLY A 614 6.34 15.84 -18.43
N SER A 615 6.98 17.01 -18.56
CA SER A 615 8.22 17.30 -17.84
C SER A 615 8.08 17.16 -16.33
N GLY A 616 9.00 16.44 -15.69
CA GLY A 616 8.98 16.16 -14.25
C GLY A 616 7.98 15.09 -13.79
N THR A 617 7.22 14.45 -14.66
CA THR A 617 6.26 13.41 -14.26
C THR A 617 6.90 12.02 -14.14
N ASP A 618 6.26 11.11 -13.41
CA ASP A 618 6.57 9.68 -13.37
C ASP A 618 5.49 8.84 -14.08
N VAL A 619 5.56 7.51 -13.95
CA VAL A 619 4.69 6.56 -14.66
C VAL A 619 3.21 6.65 -14.26
N SER A 620 2.91 7.28 -13.12
CA SER A 620 1.53 7.52 -12.65
C SER A 620 0.81 8.60 -13.46
N ALA A 621 1.54 9.46 -14.17
CA ALA A 621 0.97 10.39 -15.13
C ALA A 621 0.63 9.64 -16.42
N LEU A 622 -0.66 9.37 -16.65
CA LEU A 622 -1.14 8.51 -17.73
C LEU A 622 -2.01 9.29 -18.71
N MET A 623 -1.81 9.07 -20.02
CA MET A 623 -2.68 9.57 -21.08
C MET A 623 -3.10 8.43 -22.02
N ASP A 624 -4.41 8.31 -22.28
CA ASP A 624 -5.00 7.20 -23.01
C ASP A 624 -6.12 7.65 -23.97
N GLY A 625 -6.04 7.28 -25.26
CA GLY A 625 -7.13 7.46 -26.22
C GLY A 625 -7.20 8.83 -26.90
N PHE A 626 -6.07 9.50 -27.15
CA PHE A 626 -6.04 10.84 -27.75
C PHE A 626 -5.41 10.90 -29.14
N THR A 627 -5.91 11.79 -29.99
CA THR A 627 -5.16 12.30 -31.15
C THR A 627 -4.44 13.60 -30.78
N ILE A 628 -3.11 13.61 -30.87
CA ILE A 628 -2.24 14.76 -30.60
C ILE A 628 -1.73 15.30 -31.95
N THR A 629 -2.13 16.50 -32.32
CA THR A 629 -1.82 17.08 -33.64
C THR A 629 -1.58 18.59 -33.59
N GLY A 630 -1.02 19.14 -34.67
CA GLY A 630 -0.86 20.57 -34.82
C GLY A 630 0.25 21.19 -33.97
N GLY A 631 1.15 20.42 -33.36
CA GLY A 631 2.33 20.99 -32.70
C GLY A 631 3.34 21.58 -33.69
N ASN A 632 3.89 22.76 -33.42
CA ASN A 632 4.98 23.38 -34.17
C ASN A 632 6.06 23.99 -33.25
N ALA A 633 7.00 23.16 -32.80
CA ALA A 633 8.11 23.56 -31.94
C ALA A 633 9.19 24.29 -32.76
N ASP A 634 9.01 25.60 -33.00
CA ASP A 634 9.92 26.45 -33.79
C ASP A 634 10.58 27.58 -32.96
N GLY A 635 10.78 27.33 -31.67
CA GLY A 635 11.44 28.24 -30.75
C GLY A 635 12.91 28.55 -31.04
N ASP A 636 13.39 29.63 -30.42
CA ASP A 636 14.79 30.05 -30.49
C ASP A 636 15.68 29.34 -29.46
N ASP A 637 15.08 28.65 -28.48
CA ASP A 637 15.72 27.87 -27.41
C ASP A 637 15.51 26.37 -27.60
N ASP A 638 16.32 25.55 -26.90
CA ASP A 638 16.32 24.09 -27.06
C ASP A 638 15.01 23.45 -26.60
N ALA A 639 14.38 23.99 -25.55
CA ALA A 639 13.06 23.53 -25.10
C ALA A 639 11.99 23.85 -26.16
N GLY A 640 11.89 25.11 -26.60
CA GLY A 640 10.83 25.54 -27.52
C GLY A 640 10.97 25.06 -28.97
N ASN A 641 12.06 24.37 -29.34
CA ASN A 641 12.32 23.93 -30.71
C ASN A 641 12.20 22.41 -30.94
N SER A 642 11.85 21.64 -29.92
CA SER A 642 11.84 20.18 -29.95
C SER A 642 10.61 19.58 -29.26
N GLY A 643 10.16 18.37 -29.64
CA GLY A 643 9.04 17.68 -28.99
C GLY A 643 7.69 18.38 -29.22
N ALA A 644 7.25 18.50 -30.47
CA ALA A 644 6.11 19.35 -30.79
C ALA A 644 4.74 18.77 -30.38
N GLY A 645 4.60 17.44 -30.37
CA GLY A 645 3.43 16.76 -29.81
C GLY A 645 3.53 16.66 -28.28
N LEU A 646 4.58 15.98 -27.79
CA LEU A 646 4.88 15.77 -26.38
C LEU A 646 6.35 16.14 -26.07
N TYR A 647 6.55 17.01 -25.09
CA TYR A 647 7.87 17.36 -24.56
C TYR A 647 8.10 16.75 -23.17
N ASN A 648 9.14 15.91 -23.06
CA ASN A 648 9.54 15.19 -21.85
C ASN A 648 10.98 15.53 -21.45
N GLU A 649 11.14 16.15 -20.28
CA GLU A 649 12.41 16.46 -19.62
C GLU A 649 12.39 15.95 -18.19
N ALA A 650 13.37 15.10 -17.83
CA ALA A 650 13.43 14.42 -16.54
C ALA A 650 12.10 13.74 -16.12
N SER A 651 11.48 13.01 -17.06
CA SER A 651 10.11 12.51 -16.92
C SER A 651 9.89 11.10 -17.45
N SER A 652 8.92 10.36 -16.91
CA SER A 652 8.59 8.99 -17.32
C SER A 652 7.09 8.71 -17.41
N PRO A 653 6.26 9.53 -18.10
CA PRO A 653 4.82 9.30 -18.22
C PRO A 653 4.46 8.03 -19.00
N THR A 654 3.25 7.54 -18.78
CA THR A 654 2.64 6.43 -19.55
C THR A 654 1.72 6.99 -20.64
N VAL A 655 1.93 6.59 -21.89
CA VAL A 655 1.15 7.05 -23.05
C VAL A 655 0.65 5.82 -23.81
N ARG A 656 -0.67 5.59 -23.80
CA ARG A 656 -1.30 4.44 -24.45
C ARG A 656 -2.40 4.84 -25.43
N ASN A 657 -2.67 4.01 -26.44
CA ASN A 657 -3.76 4.20 -27.41
C ASN A 657 -3.83 5.61 -28.02
N CYS A 658 -2.69 6.26 -28.24
CA CYS A 658 -2.62 7.64 -28.71
C CYS A 658 -2.11 7.75 -30.15
N SER A 659 -2.64 8.71 -30.90
CA SER A 659 -2.22 9.04 -32.26
C SER A 659 -1.49 10.37 -32.31
N PHE A 660 -0.19 10.37 -32.57
CA PHE A 660 0.60 11.58 -32.85
C PHE A 660 0.64 11.84 -34.35
N ILE A 661 -0.10 12.85 -34.81
CA ILE A 661 -0.27 13.11 -36.24
C ILE A 661 0.24 14.49 -36.59
N ALA A 662 1.20 14.52 -37.52
CA ALA A 662 1.70 15.73 -38.18
C ALA A 662 2.15 16.87 -37.27
N ASN A 663 2.86 16.50 -36.22
CA ASN A 663 3.57 17.44 -35.37
C ASN A 663 4.94 17.76 -35.99
N SER A 664 5.38 19.01 -35.86
CA SER A 664 6.58 19.52 -36.54
C SER A 664 7.55 20.20 -35.58
N ALA A 665 8.81 19.76 -35.57
CA ALA A 665 9.88 20.38 -34.77
C ALA A 665 10.96 21.04 -35.64
N GLY A 666 11.24 22.31 -35.36
CA GLY A 666 12.49 22.99 -35.68
C GLY A 666 12.38 24.38 -36.32
N ALA A 667 13.06 25.33 -35.68
CA ALA A 667 13.61 26.53 -36.32
C ALA A 667 15.12 26.37 -36.58
N GLY A 668 15.63 26.95 -37.67
CA GLY A 668 17.08 27.00 -37.93
C GLY A 668 17.79 25.65 -38.19
N GLY A 669 17.08 24.53 -38.27
CA GLY A 669 17.65 23.19 -38.51
C GLY A 669 18.11 22.44 -37.25
N LEU A 670 17.70 22.88 -36.05
CA LEU A 670 18.14 22.32 -34.77
C LEU A 670 17.08 21.49 -34.04
N GLY A 671 15.80 21.63 -34.39
CA GLY A 671 14.70 20.98 -33.69
C GLY A 671 14.65 19.46 -33.84
N ARG A 672 14.28 18.78 -32.76
CA ARG A 672 14.35 17.32 -32.57
C ARG A 672 13.00 16.78 -32.12
N GLY A 673 12.66 15.54 -32.49
CA GLY A 673 11.43 14.89 -32.01
C GLY A 673 10.19 15.60 -32.53
N GLY A 674 9.78 15.30 -33.77
CA GLY A 674 8.61 15.95 -34.37
C GLY A 674 7.33 15.68 -33.58
N ALA A 675 7.14 14.44 -33.12
CA ALA A 675 6.10 14.09 -32.15
C ALA A 675 6.62 14.22 -30.71
N ILE A 676 7.60 13.42 -30.32
CA ILE A 676 8.06 13.29 -28.92
C ILE A 676 9.55 13.60 -28.80
N LEU A 677 9.91 14.40 -27.81
CA LEU A 677 11.29 14.54 -27.34
C LEU A 677 11.42 13.94 -25.93
N ASN A 678 12.38 13.05 -25.72
CA ASN A 678 12.78 12.52 -24.41
C ASN A 678 14.21 12.96 -24.08
N THR A 679 14.40 13.66 -22.96
CA THR A 679 15.72 14.16 -22.55
C THR A 679 15.94 14.10 -21.05
N ASP A 680 17.19 14.19 -20.62
CA ASP A 680 17.60 14.16 -19.21
C ASP A 680 17.08 12.93 -18.43
N SER A 681 17.43 11.74 -18.93
CA SER A 681 17.04 10.45 -18.33
C SER A 681 15.54 10.19 -18.30
N SER A 682 14.80 10.70 -19.30
CA SER A 682 13.37 10.47 -19.45
C SER A 682 13.08 9.06 -20.00
N ASN A 683 12.21 8.30 -19.33
CA ASN A 683 11.93 6.89 -19.68
C ASN A 683 10.42 6.62 -19.74
N PRO A 684 9.66 7.29 -20.63
CA PRO A 684 8.24 7.03 -20.77
C PRO A 684 7.97 5.60 -21.27
N VAL A 685 6.79 5.09 -20.90
CA VAL A 685 6.20 3.88 -21.46
C VAL A 685 5.20 4.30 -22.52
N ILE A 686 5.39 3.83 -23.76
CA ILE A 686 4.56 4.18 -24.91
C ILE A 686 4.02 2.89 -25.52
N SER A 687 2.70 2.68 -25.47
CA SER A 687 2.06 1.46 -25.94
C SER A 687 0.88 1.73 -26.88
N LYS A 688 0.61 0.84 -27.83
CA LYS A 688 -0.56 0.94 -28.74
C LYS A 688 -0.70 2.30 -29.44
N CYS A 689 0.42 2.97 -29.75
CA CYS A 689 0.42 4.33 -30.28
C CYS A 689 0.73 4.38 -31.78
N ASP A 690 0.11 5.34 -32.45
CA ASP A 690 0.29 5.62 -33.88
C ASP A 690 1.05 6.94 -34.10
N PHE A 691 2.17 6.90 -34.81
CA PHE A 691 2.96 8.07 -35.18
C PHE A 691 2.91 8.29 -36.67
N ARG A 692 2.16 9.29 -37.14
CA ARG A 692 1.92 9.51 -38.57
C ARG A 692 2.32 10.90 -39.04
N MET A 693 3.04 10.97 -40.16
CA MET A 693 3.38 12.23 -40.85
C MET A 693 4.09 13.29 -39.98
N ASN A 694 4.74 12.90 -38.87
CA ASN A 694 5.45 13.84 -38.02
C ASN A 694 6.79 14.23 -38.65
N ARG A 695 7.26 15.44 -38.35
CA ARG A 695 8.41 16.05 -39.01
C ARG A 695 9.40 16.67 -38.04
N SER A 696 10.68 16.43 -38.27
CA SER A 696 11.77 17.08 -37.52
C SER A 696 12.85 17.62 -38.47
N LEU A 697 13.39 18.82 -38.19
CA LEU A 697 14.48 19.39 -38.98
C LEU A 697 15.88 18.90 -38.57
N ASN A 698 16.02 18.03 -37.56
CA ASN A 698 17.30 17.47 -37.13
C ASN A 698 17.28 15.95 -37.01
N GLY A 699 16.46 15.39 -36.12
CA GLY A 699 16.35 13.95 -35.96
C GLY A 699 15.08 13.53 -35.24
N GLY A 700 14.66 12.29 -35.47
CA GLY A 700 13.48 11.70 -34.86
C GLY A 700 12.22 12.39 -35.38
N GLY A 701 11.74 12.01 -36.56
CA GLY A 701 10.54 12.63 -37.12
C GLY A 701 9.33 12.37 -36.24
N ALA A 702 9.24 11.18 -35.65
CA ALA A 702 8.36 10.86 -34.54
C ALA A 702 9.07 11.12 -33.20
N ILE A 703 10.01 10.25 -32.81
CA ILE A 703 10.59 10.25 -31.46
C ILE A 703 12.09 10.56 -31.52
N TYR A 704 12.55 11.47 -30.66
CA TYR A 704 13.97 11.71 -30.44
C TYR A 704 14.32 11.52 -28.96
N SER A 705 15.36 10.72 -28.69
CA SER A 705 15.81 10.42 -27.33
C SER A 705 17.26 10.86 -27.12
N TYR A 706 17.55 11.52 -26.00
CA TYR A 706 18.86 12.08 -25.66
C TYR A 706 19.21 11.93 -24.18
N GLN A 707 20.48 12.16 -23.81
CA GLN A 707 20.93 12.26 -22.41
C GLN A 707 20.54 11.05 -21.54
N PHE A 708 20.95 9.85 -21.95
CA PHE A 708 20.73 8.60 -21.21
C PHE A 708 19.26 8.16 -21.04
N SER A 709 18.35 8.79 -21.78
CA SER A 709 16.94 8.37 -21.88
C SER A 709 16.80 6.97 -22.48
N GLN A 710 15.85 6.20 -21.96
CA GLN A 710 15.59 4.80 -22.31
C GLN A 710 14.08 4.54 -22.38
N PRO A 711 13.35 5.14 -23.34
CA PRO A 711 11.92 4.91 -23.47
C PRO A 711 11.62 3.46 -23.87
N THR A 712 10.52 2.93 -23.34
CA THR A 712 9.96 1.61 -23.70
C THR A 712 8.79 1.83 -24.64
N ILE A 713 8.84 1.23 -25.83
CA ILE A 713 7.88 1.44 -26.91
C ILE A 713 7.39 0.07 -27.40
N VAL A 714 6.11 -0.20 -27.22
CA VAL A 714 5.48 -1.52 -27.46
C VAL A 714 4.24 -1.35 -28.34
N ASN A 715 4.00 -2.26 -29.29
CA ASN A 715 2.79 -2.27 -30.11
C ASN A 715 2.50 -0.93 -30.81
N CYS A 716 3.53 -0.26 -31.33
CA CYS A 716 3.40 1.07 -31.96
C CYS A 716 3.62 1.03 -33.47
N ARG A 717 2.92 1.90 -34.21
CA ARG A 717 3.08 2.07 -35.67
C ARG A 717 3.72 3.40 -35.99
N PHE A 718 4.75 3.41 -36.83
CA PHE A 718 5.44 4.61 -37.30
C PHE A 718 5.32 4.73 -38.80
N MET A 719 4.47 5.64 -39.28
CA MET A 719 4.08 5.73 -40.69
C MET A 719 4.37 7.11 -41.30
N GLY A 720 5.16 7.15 -42.36
CA GLY A 720 5.38 8.37 -43.16
C GLY A 720 6.07 9.52 -42.41
N ASN A 721 6.78 9.26 -41.32
CA ASN A 721 7.47 10.30 -40.55
C ASN A 721 8.76 10.74 -41.27
N THR A 722 9.13 12.02 -41.16
CA THR A 722 10.26 12.59 -41.89
C THR A 722 11.21 13.36 -40.98
N ALA A 723 12.51 13.08 -41.07
CA ALA A 723 13.53 13.86 -40.37
C ALA A 723 14.83 13.99 -41.15
N VAL A 724 15.77 14.80 -40.65
CA VAL A 724 17.14 14.78 -41.20
C VAL A 724 17.83 13.45 -40.86
N ALA A 725 17.74 12.96 -39.62
CA ALA A 725 18.25 11.64 -39.20
C ALA A 725 17.17 10.83 -38.44
N GLY A 726 16.98 9.55 -38.79
CA GLY A 726 15.96 8.72 -38.13
C GLY A 726 14.56 9.28 -38.39
N GLY A 727 14.02 9.01 -39.59
CA GLY A 727 12.73 9.52 -40.04
C GLY A 727 11.60 9.22 -39.06
N ALA A 728 11.65 8.08 -38.36
CA ALA A 728 10.79 7.80 -37.21
C ALA A 728 11.52 8.09 -35.89
N VAL A 729 12.54 7.30 -35.56
CA VAL A 729 13.20 7.30 -34.24
C VAL A 729 14.67 7.67 -34.37
N SER A 730 15.15 8.52 -33.48
CA SER A 730 16.57 8.89 -33.39
C SER A 730 17.06 8.89 -31.95
N ASP A 731 17.95 7.95 -31.62
CA ASP A 731 18.60 7.83 -30.33
C ASP A 731 20.01 8.43 -30.37
N VAL A 732 20.28 9.46 -29.58
CA VAL A 732 21.60 10.10 -29.50
C VAL A 732 22.07 10.03 -28.05
N VAL A 733 23.08 9.21 -27.73
CA VAL A 733 23.46 8.95 -26.32
C VAL A 733 22.24 8.48 -25.50
N ALA A 734 21.39 7.65 -26.11
CA ALA A 734 20.15 7.11 -25.56
C ALA A 734 19.94 5.68 -26.09
N SER A 735 19.08 4.89 -25.45
CA SER A 735 18.84 3.49 -25.81
C SER A 735 17.35 3.15 -25.72
N SER A 736 16.60 3.35 -26.81
CA SER A 736 15.18 2.98 -26.84
C SER A 736 15.00 1.45 -26.92
N ARG A 737 13.90 0.95 -26.33
CA ARG A 737 13.45 -0.45 -26.44
C ARG A 737 12.21 -0.49 -27.32
N LEU A 738 12.32 -1.12 -28.49
CA LEU A 738 11.26 -1.22 -29.50
C LEU A 738 10.81 -2.69 -29.59
N THR A 739 9.55 -2.96 -29.30
CA THR A 739 8.95 -4.31 -29.31
C THR A 739 7.65 -4.30 -30.10
N ASN A 740 7.44 -5.27 -30.99
CA ASN A 740 6.18 -5.45 -31.73
C ASN A 740 5.75 -4.19 -32.53
N CYS A 741 6.73 -3.43 -33.06
CA CYS A 741 6.48 -2.16 -33.75
C CYS A 741 6.61 -2.28 -35.26
N THR A 742 5.81 -1.49 -36.00
CA THR A 742 5.96 -1.32 -37.45
C THR A 742 6.54 0.04 -37.81
N PHE A 743 7.43 0.05 -38.80
CA PHE A 743 8.04 1.24 -39.38
C PHE A 743 7.81 1.22 -40.88
N ALA A 744 6.85 2.01 -41.36
CA ALA A 744 6.45 2.06 -42.77
C ALA A 744 6.69 3.44 -43.39
N ALA A 745 7.31 3.48 -44.56
CA ALA A 745 7.49 4.68 -45.38
C ALA A 745 8.15 5.90 -44.69
N ASN A 746 8.90 5.70 -43.60
CA ASN A 746 9.60 6.78 -42.92
C ASN A 746 10.80 7.25 -43.75
N SER A 747 11.10 8.55 -43.71
CA SER A 747 12.11 9.16 -44.58
C SER A 747 13.15 9.98 -43.83
N ALA A 748 14.43 9.66 -44.05
CA ALA A 748 15.55 10.51 -43.66
C ALA A 748 16.12 11.28 -44.85
N ILE A 749 15.99 12.60 -44.82
CA ILE A 749 16.43 13.48 -45.91
C ILE A 749 17.89 13.91 -45.79
N GLY A 750 18.54 13.65 -44.65
CA GLY A 750 19.95 13.95 -44.41
C GLY A 750 20.90 13.01 -45.13
N VAL A 751 22.06 13.54 -45.53
CA VAL A 751 23.12 12.71 -46.14
C VAL A 751 23.93 12.02 -45.03
N GLY A 752 23.95 10.69 -45.03
CA GLY A 752 24.77 9.89 -44.12
C GLY A 752 24.12 9.51 -42.78
N VAL A 753 22.80 9.46 -42.72
CA VAL A 753 21.98 9.15 -41.54
C VAL A 753 20.77 8.27 -41.97
N GLY A 754 20.35 7.32 -41.12
CA GLY A 754 19.38 6.27 -41.47
C GLY A 754 17.92 6.70 -41.56
N GLY A 755 17.11 5.93 -42.29
CA GLY A 755 15.77 6.24 -42.77
C GLY A 755 14.65 6.08 -41.74
N ALA A 756 14.49 4.92 -41.10
CA ALA A 756 13.49 4.74 -40.04
C ALA A 756 14.09 5.01 -38.65
N VAL A 757 15.14 4.24 -38.30
CA VAL A 757 15.79 4.30 -36.99
C VAL A 757 17.25 4.71 -37.13
N TYR A 758 17.63 5.74 -36.38
CA TYR A 758 19.02 6.15 -36.20
C TYR A 758 19.49 5.86 -34.77
N SER A 759 20.47 4.97 -34.64
CA SER A 759 21.15 4.67 -33.38
C SER A 759 22.53 5.36 -33.34
N GLY A 760 22.65 6.36 -32.48
CA GLY A 760 23.86 7.14 -32.24
C GLY A 760 24.95 6.34 -31.53
N SER A 761 25.23 6.72 -30.28
CA SER A 761 26.23 6.09 -29.40
C SER A 761 25.64 5.19 -28.31
N GLY A 762 24.32 5.16 -28.14
CA GLY A 762 23.66 4.19 -27.26
C GLY A 762 23.33 2.90 -28.00
N SER A 763 22.61 1.99 -27.35
CA SER A 763 22.33 0.65 -27.86
C SER A 763 20.83 0.39 -27.87
N THR A 764 20.16 0.87 -28.91
CA THR A 764 18.75 0.57 -29.17
C THR A 764 18.53 -0.94 -29.25
N ILE A 765 17.49 -1.43 -28.60
CA ILE A 765 17.05 -2.83 -28.66
C ILE A 765 15.80 -2.88 -29.52
N VAL A 766 15.82 -3.73 -30.54
CA VAL A 766 14.72 -3.89 -31.50
C VAL A 766 14.37 -5.37 -31.58
N THR A 767 13.17 -5.72 -31.13
CA THR A 767 12.67 -7.09 -31.10
C THR A 767 11.32 -7.15 -31.77
N ASN A 768 11.05 -8.19 -32.57
CA ASN A 768 9.75 -8.41 -33.19
C ASN A 768 9.23 -7.18 -33.96
N CYS A 769 10.07 -6.50 -34.75
CA CYS A 769 9.67 -5.29 -35.47
C CYS A 769 9.70 -5.49 -36.98
N THR A 770 8.82 -4.80 -37.70
CA THR A 770 8.77 -4.81 -39.17
C THR A 770 9.13 -3.44 -39.75
N PHE A 771 10.15 -3.39 -40.60
CA PHE A 771 10.63 -2.20 -41.31
C PHE A 771 10.35 -2.35 -42.81
N TYR A 772 9.36 -1.60 -43.31
CA TYR A 772 8.93 -1.67 -44.69
C TYR A 772 8.96 -0.32 -45.41
N GLY A 773 9.47 -0.30 -46.64
CA GLY A 773 9.39 0.87 -47.53
C GLY A 773 10.09 2.15 -47.03
N ASN A 774 10.91 2.10 -45.97
CA ASN A 774 11.57 3.28 -45.43
C ASN A 774 12.70 3.77 -46.35
N SER A 775 12.97 5.07 -46.35
CA SER A 775 13.90 5.70 -47.29
C SER A 775 14.96 6.56 -46.60
N ALA A 776 16.19 6.50 -47.09
CA ALA A 776 17.27 7.39 -46.68
C ALA A 776 17.95 8.04 -47.89
N ALA A 777 18.25 9.34 -47.79
CA ALA A 777 19.13 10.03 -48.74
C ALA A 777 20.58 9.53 -48.64
N GLY A 778 20.96 8.96 -47.49
CA GLY A 778 22.26 8.36 -47.18
C GLY A 778 22.27 6.82 -47.22
N ASN A 779 22.61 6.17 -46.10
CA ASN A 779 22.65 4.70 -45.98
C ASN A 779 21.68 4.23 -44.90
N GLY A 780 21.29 2.96 -44.89
CA GLY A 780 20.43 2.38 -43.86
C GLY A 780 19.02 2.97 -43.87
N GLY A 781 18.27 2.74 -44.96
CA GLY A 781 16.85 3.11 -45.08
C GLY A 781 15.99 2.55 -43.94
N GLY A 782 16.22 1.30 -43.53
CA GLY A 782 15.61 0.74 -42.32
C GLY A 782 16.31 1.25 -41.05
N LEU A 783 17.48 0.68 -40.75
CA LEU A 783 18.25 0.97 -39.54
C LEU A 783 19.67 1.44 -39.85
N PHE A 784 20.11 2.49 -39.15
CA PHE A 784 21.49 2.97 -39.21
C PHE A 784 22.09 3.07 -37.82
N THR A 785 23.33 2.60 -37.65
CA THR A 785 24.12 2.81 -36.43
C THR A 785 25.43 3.55 -36.71
N SER A 786 25.76 4.54 -35.87
CA SER A 786 26.96 5.37 -36.01
C SER A 786 28.14 4.90 -35.16
N ALA A 787 27.93 4.65 -33.87
CA ALA A 787 28.96 4.27 -32.90
C ALA A 787 28.48 3.26 -31.83
N GLY A 788 27.16 3.09 -31.70
CA GLY A 788 26.51 2.20 -30.74
C GLY A 788 26.63 0.71 -31.07
N SER A 789 25.97 -0.12 -30.26
CA SER A 789 25.88 -1.57 -30.49
C SER A 789 24.44 -2.07 -30.35
N PRO A 790 23.54 -1.71 -31.28
CA PRO A 790 22.15 -2.12 -31.22
C PRO A 790 22.00 -3.64 -31.30
N VAL A 791 20.93 -4.13 -30.69
CA VAL A 791 20.49 -5.53 -30.73
C VAL A 791 19.25 -5.59 -31.59
N VAL A 792 19.25 -6.46 -32.61
CA VAL A 792 18.12 -6.65 -33.52
C VAL A 792 17.81 -8.14 -33.60
N ARG A 793 16.60 -8.52 -33.21
CA ARG A 793 16.13 -9.90 -33.08
C ARG A 793 14.71 -10.02 -33.64
N ASN A 794 14.41 -11.14 -34.30
CA ASN A 794 13.06 -11.46 -34.75
C ASN A 794 12.42 -10.36 -35.60
N CYS A 795 13.22 -9.61 -36.38
CA CYS A 795 12.72 -8.48 -37.15
C CYS A 795 12.60 -8.80 -38.64
N ILE A 796 11.71 -8.09 -39.33
CA ILE A 796 11.66 -8.06 -40.79
C ILE A 796 12.17 -6.70 -41.27
N LEU A 797 13.15 -6.69 -42.18
CA LEU A 797 13.62 -5.49 -42.87
C LEU A 797 13.54 -5.70 -44.38
N TRP A 798 12.51 -5.14 -45.00
CA TRP A 798 12.16 -5.40 -46.39
C TRP A 798 11.75 -4.12 -47.14
N GLY A 799 12.03 -4.05 -48.45
CA GLY A 799 11.62 -2.91 -49.27
C GLY A 799 12.27 -1.56 -48.95
N ASN A 800 13.15 -1.48 -47.95
CA ASN A 800 13.79 -0.21 -47.58
C ASN A 800 14.82 0.22 -48.63
N THR A 801 14.95 1.53 -48.82
CA THR A 801 15.84 2.14 -49.82
C THR A 801 16.80 3.16 -49.22
N ALA A 802 17.98 3.26 -49.84
CA ALA A 802 19.03 4.18 -49.45
C ALA A 802 19.61 4.88 -50.69
N ASN A 803 20.44 5.90 -50.47
CA ASN A 803 21.08 6.72 -51.49
C ASN A 803 20.07 7.32 -52.48
N ASN A 804 18.95 7.83 -51.96
CA ASN A 804 17.81 8.35 -52.75
C ASN A 804 17.22 7.30 -53.70
N GLY A 805 16.96 6.09 -53.19
CA GLY A 805 16.36 5.00 -53.97
C GLY A 805 17.33 4.25 -54.89
N VAL A 806 18.61 4.59 -54.88
CA VAL A 806 19.62 3.93 -55.72
C VAL A 806 20.10 2.61 -55.12
N ASP A 807 20.21 2.56 -53.78
CA ASP A 807 20.56 1.35 -53.06
C ASP A 807 19.29 0.71 -52.50
N THR A 808 19.08 -0.56 -52.83
CA THR A 808 17.97 -1.38 -52.34
C THR A 808 18.48 -2.67 -51.70
N GLY A 809 19.79 -2.84 -51.54
CA GLY A 809 20.39 -4.08 -51.01
C GLY A 809 20.39 -4.15 -49.49
N GLU A 810 21.18 -5.08 -48.93
CA GLU A 810 21.35 -5.26 -47.47
C GLU A 810 21.75 -3.96 -46.75
N SER A 811 22.58 -3.11 -47.37
CA SER A 811 23.00 -1.81 -46.84
C SER A 811 21.90 -0.75 -46.80
N ALA A 812 20.81 -0.95 -47.56
CA ALA A 812 19.59 -0.16 -47.45
C ALA A 812 18.70 -0.64 -46.30
N GLN A 813 18.80 -1.91 -45.90
CA GLN A 813 18.05 -2.45 -44.76
C GLN A 813 18.75 -2.07 -43.45
N VAL A 814 20.04 -2.39 -43.33
CA VAL A 814 20.86 -2.15 -42.14
C VAL A 814 22.21 -1.59 -42.54
N PHE A 815 22.61 -0.48 -41.92
CA PHE A 815 23.94 0.09 -42.12
C PHE A 815 24.67 0.36 -40.80
N VAL A 816 25.90 -0.13 -40.69
CA VAL A 816 26.77 0.04 -39.53
C VAL A 816 27.99 0.88 -39.94
N GLN A 817 28.05 2.14 -39.49
CA GLN A 817 29.20 3.02 -39.74
C GLN A 817 30.35 2.78 -38.75
N GLY A 818 30.01 2.52 -37.48
CA GLY A 818 30.94 2.31 -36.39
C GLY A 818 30.25 1.59 -35.23
N GLY A 819 31.04 1.02 -34.32
CA GLY A 819 30.53 0.08 -33.32
C GLY A 819 30.30 -1.33 -33.90
N GLY A 820 29.26 -2.03 -33.42
CA GLY A 820 28.84 -3.35 -33.88
C GLY A 820 27.32 -3.47 -33.96
N ILE A 821 26.79 -4.61 -34.42
CA ILE A 821 25.37 -4.91 -34.34
C ILE A 821 25.20 -6.38 -34.00
N ALA A 822 24.29 -6.68 -33.07
CA ALA A 822 23.89 -8.04 -32.75
C ALA A 822 22.60 -8.38 -33.52
N LEU A 823 22.75 -8.75 -34.79
CA LEU A 823 21.64 -9.10 -35.69
C LEU A 823 21.50 -10.62 -35.81
N ALA A 824 20.36 -11.17 -35.41
CA ALA A 824 20.06 -12.61 -35.54
C ALA A 824 18.56 -12.85 -35.69
N HIS A 825 18.20 -14.03 -36.19
CA HIS A 825 16.82 -14.48 -36.35
C HIS A 825 15.93 -13.41 -37.01
N SER A 826 16.44 -12.75 -38.05
CA SER A 826 15.74 -11.65 -38.73
C SER A 826 15.71 -11.87 -40.24
N LEU A 827 14.62 -11.45 -40.88
CA LEU A 827 14.44 -11.51 -42.34
C LEU A 827 14.90 -10.19 -42.96
N ILE A 828 15.85 -10.24 -43.90
CA ILE A 828 16.56 -9.07 -44.43
C ILE A 828 16.64 -9.14 -45.96
N PHE A 829 16.11 -8.13 -46.63
CA PHE A 829 16.23 -8.03 -48.08
C PHE A 829 17.70 -7.96 -48.54
N GLY A 830 18.05 -8.79 -49.53
CA GLY A 830 19.38 -8.77 -50.14
C GLY A 830 20.50 -9.31 -49.24
N LEU A 831 20.15 -10.09 -48.20
CA LEU A 831 21.04 -10.68 -47.21
C LEU A 831 22.34 -11.23 -47.80
N ASN A 832 23.47 -10.83 -47.22
CA ASN A 832 24.81 -11.26 -47.62
C ASN A 832 25.81 -11.23 -46.45
N SER A 833 26.14 -10.04 -45.94
CA SER A 833 27.15 -9.82 -44.89
C SER A 833 26.70 -10.35 -43.53
N TYR A 834 25.39 -10.40 -43.29
CA TYR A 834 24.80 -10.88 -42.04
C TYR A 834 24.24 -12.31 -42.15
N ALA A 835 24.59 -13.07 -43.20
CA ALA A 835 24.14 -14.45 -43.36
C ALA A 835 24.63 -15.36 -42.23
N GLY A 836 23.75 -16.27 -41.76
CA GLY A 836 23.97 -17.11 -40.56
C GLY A 836 23.18 -16.58 -39.36
N ASN A 837 23.33 -17.21 -38.18
CA ASN A 837 22.62 -16.85 -36.94
C ASN A 837 21.09 -16.74 -37.10
N GLY A 838 20.47 -17.64 -37.87
CA GLY A 838 19.02 -17.62 -38.08
C GLY A 838 18.49 -16.54 -39.03
N ASN A 839 19.34 -15.72 -39.65
CA ASN A 839 18.87 -14.67 -40.58
C ASN A 839 18.44 -15.24 -41.95
N ILE A 840 17.36 -14.70 -42.50
CA ILE A 840 16.71 -15.17 -43.73
C ILE A 840 16.67 -14.05 -44.78
N GLY A 841 16.82 -14.39 -46.07
CA GLY A 841 16.84 -13.42 -47.17
C GLY A 841 15.78 -13.68 -48.24
N GLN A 842 14.67 -14.32 -47.87
CA GLN A 842 13.54 -14.63 -48.74
C GLN A 842 12.44 -13.57 -48.58
N ASP A 843 11.49 -13.55 -49.51
CA ASP A 843 10.34 -12.65 -49.45
C ASP A 843 9.50 -12.92 -48.19
N PRO A 844 9.16 -11.91 -47.38
CA PRO A 844 8.29 -12.07 -46.21
C PRO A 844 6.84 -12.41 -46.60
N LEU A 845 6.44 -12.22 -47.86
CA LEU A 845 5.08 -12.48 -48.33
C LEU A 845 4.03 -11.76 -47.47
N PHE A 846 4.08 -10.43 -47.40
CA PHE A 846 3.03 -9.67 -46.73
C PHE A 846 1.67 -9.86 -47.42
N VAL A 847 0.57 -9.78 -46.66
CA VAL A 847 -0.80 -9.89 -47.17
C VAL A 847 -1.08 -8.81 -48.23
N ASP A 848 -0.90 -7.54 -47.87
CA ASP A 848 -0.99 -6.41 -48.79
C ASP A 848 -0.16 -5.20 -48.29
N ALA A 849 1.13 -5.22 -48.60
CA ALA A 849 2.10 -4.31 -47.97
C ALA A 849 1.89 -2.81 -48.25
N ASP A 850 1.17 -2.47 -49.32
CA ASP A 850 0.87 -1.07 -49.71
C ASP A 850 -0.65 -0.78 -49.62
N GLY A 851 -1.42 -1.72 -49.06
CA GLY A 851 -2.86 -1.63 -48.90
C GLY A 851 -3.67 -1.52 -50.20
N PRO A 852 -5.01 -1.48 -50.08
CA PRO A 852 -5.93 -1.22 -51.18
C PRO A 852 -5.67 0.06 -51.99
N ASP A 853 -5.01 1.08 -51.42
CA ASP A 853 -4.70 2.34 -52.11
C ASP A 853 -3.38 2.33 -52.93
N ASP A 854 -2.61 1.24 -52.87
CA ASP A 854 -1.28 1.07 -53.48
C ASP A 854 -0.26 2.15 -53.03
N VAL A 855 -0.39 2.70 -51.81
CA VAL A 855 0.50 3.73 -51.24
C VAL A 855 1.08 3.24 -49.91
N PRO A 856 2.39 2.92 -49.84
CA PRO A 856 2.98 2.48 -48.57
C PRO A 856 2.97 3.59 -47.51
N GLY A 857 2.81 3.18 -46.26
CA GLY A 857 2.80 4.02 -45.07
C GLY A 857 1.47 4.70 -44.81
N THR A 858 0.38 4.13 -45.31
CA THR A 858 -1.00 4.56 -45.01
C THR A 858 -1.63 3.61 -44.00
N ALA A 859 -2.80 3.99 -43.50
CA ALA A 859 -3.48 3.22 -42.46
C ALA A 859 -4.08 1.89 -42.97
N ASP A 860 -4.10 1.68 -44.30
CA ASP A 860 -4.61 0.48 -44.96
C ASP A 860 -3.51 -0.50 -45.38
N ASP A 861 -2.24 -0.22 -45.05
CA ASP A 861 -1.12 -1.17 -45.18
C ASP A 861 -1.37 -2.43 -44.33
N ASP A 862 -1.23 -3.62 -44.95
CA ASP A 862 -1.30 -4.91 -44.26
C ASP A 862 0.07 -5.63 -44.33
N LEU A 863 0.84 -5.45 -43.26
CA LEU A 863 2.18 -6.02 -43.09
C LEU A 863 2.17 -7.37 -42.35
N ARG A 864 1.01 -8.01 -42.20
CA ARG A 864 0.90 -9.37 -41.67
C ARG A 864 1.41 -10.37 -42.68
N LEU A 865 1.78 -11.56 -42.20
CA LEU A 865 2.41 -12.58 -43.04
C LEU A 865 1.36 -13.42 -43.75
N PHE A 866 1.54 -13.66 -45.04
CA PHE A 866 0.76 -14.62 -45.81
C PHE A 866 1.35 -16.03 -45.66
N LEU A 867 0.49 -17.04 -45.69
CA LEU A 867 0.90 -18.45 -45.58
C LEU A 867 2.00 -18.83 -46.57
N GLY A 868 3.04 -19.48 -46.04
CA GLY A 868 4.23 -19.90 -46.80
C GLY A 868 5.40 -18.91 -46.71
N SER A 869 5.25 -17.84 -45.95
CA SER A 869 6.35 -16.99 -45.55
C SER A 869 7.40 -17.80 -44.79
N SER A 870 8.67 -17.50 -45.04
CA SER A 870 9.77 -18.07 -44.26
C SER A 870 10.01 -17.36 -42.92
N ALA A 871 9.25 -16.30 -42.63
CA ALA A 871 9.28 -15.62 -41.35
C ALA A 871 8.46 -16.36 -40.28
N ILE A 872 7.50 -17.19 -40.71
CA ILE A 872 6.65 -18.00 -39.83
C ILE A 872 7.50 -19.05 -39.11
N ASP A 873 7.30 -19.22 -37.80
CA ASP A 873 7.95 -20.16 -36.88
C ASP A 873 9.49 -20.14 -36.93
N SER A 874 10.07 -18.97 -37.20
CA SER A 874 11.51 -18.85 -37.52
C SER A 874 12.30 -17.92 -36.61
N GLY A 875 11.64 -17.24 -35.68
CA GLY A 875 12.26 -16.37 -34.67
C GLY A 875 12.94 -17.12 -33.51
N ASP A 876 13.59 -16.34 -32.63
CA ASP A 876 14.23 -16.76 -31.39
C ASP A 876 13.32 -16.47 -30.20
N THR A 877 12.71 -17.52 -29.65
CA THR A 877 11.80 -17.44 -28.50
C THR A 877 12.49 -16.94 -27.24
N GLY A 878 13.80 -17.17 -27.09
CA GLY A 878 14.57 -16.67 -25.95
C GLY A 878 14.93 -15.18 -26.04
N ALA A 879 14.62 -14.53 -27.17
CA ALA A 879 14.87 -13.11 -27.39
C ALA A 879 13.63 -12.23 -27.15
N VAL A 880 12.46 -12.84 -26.92
CA VAL A 880 11.22 -12.10 -26.68
C VAL A 880 11.23 -11.53 -25.24
N PRO A 881 10.93 -10.23 -25.05
CA PRO A 881 10.98 -9.59 -23.73
C PRO A 881 9.78 -9.97 -22.85
N ALA A 882 9.98 -10.00 -21.54
CA ALA A 882 8.92 -10.22 -20.56
C ALA A 882 7.94 -9.05 -20.46
N ASP A 883 6.68 -9.37 -20.18
CA ASP A 883 5.65 -8.38 -19.87
C ASP A 883 5.63 -8.05 -18.37
N GLU A 884 6.54 -7.17 -17.95
CA GLU A 884 6.80 -6.92 -16.52
C GLU A 884 5.84 -5.87 -15.91
N ALA A 885 4.97 -5.24 -16.70
CA ALA A 885 4.15 -4.10 -16.27
C ALA A 885 2.88 -3.90 -17.12
N ASP A 886 2.29 -4.97 -17.68
CA ASP A 886 1.10 -4.88 -18.53
C ASP A 886 1.34 -3.91 -19.69
N LEU A 887 2.45 -4.11 -20.41
CA LEU A 887 2.97 -3.17 -21.39
C LEU A 887 2.06 -3.03 -22.61
N ASP A 888 1.17 -3.99 -22.82
CA ASP A 888 0.14 -4.03 -23.83
C ASP A 888 -1.28 -4.04 -23.24
N ASP A 889 -1.46 -3.77 -21.95
CA ASP A 889 -2.73 -3.32 -21.37
C ASP A 889 -3.87 -4.33 -21.61
N ASP A 890 -3.59 -5.60 -21.37
CA ASP A 890 -4.52 -6.72 -21.39
C ASP A 890 -4.85 -7.24 -19.97
N MET A 891 -4.25 -6.61 -18.94
CA MET A 891 -4.36 -6.95 -17.52
C MET A 891 -3.67 -8.26 -17.11
N ASP A 892 -2.78 -8.82 -17.95
CA ASP A 892 -2.00 -10.03 -17.66
C ASP A 892 -0.49 -9.76 -17.53
N VAL A 893 -0.05 -9.31 -16.36
CA VAL A 893 1.40 -9.23 -16.01
C VAL A 893 2.09 -10.60 -15.85
N GLY A 894 1.34 -11.70 -16.00
CA GLY A 894 1.80 -13.07 -15.83
C GLY A 894 2.27 -13.72 -17.13
N GLU A 895 1.95 -13.14 -18.29
CA GLU A 895 2.38 -13.69 -19.56
C GLU A 895 3.87 -13.46 -19.84
N ALA A 896 4.46 -14.39 -20.59
CA ALA A 896 5.90 -14.37 -20.79
C ALA A 896 6.37 -13.19 -21.64
N THR A 897 5.47 -12.53 -22.39
CA THR A 897 5.75 -11.47 -23.37
C THR A 897 4.47 -10.73 -23.75
N PRO A 898 4.48 -9.41 -24.04
CA PRO A 898 3.29 -8.68 -24.49
C PRO A 898 2.71 -9.28 -25.78
N LEU A 899 1.37 -9.25 -25.92
CA LEU A 899 0.65 -9.56 -27.15
C LEU A 899 1.20 -8.74 -28.32
N ASP A 900 1.02 -9.29 -29.52
CA ASP A 900 1.50 -8.68 -30.74
C ASP A 900 0.68 -7.43 -31.14
N LEU A 901 1.00 -6.85 -32.29
CA LEU A 901 0.36 -5.63 -32.75
C LEU A 901 -1.12 -5.80 -33.14
N ASP A 902 -1.61 -7.03 -33.30
CA ASP A 902 -3.02 -7.38 -33.54
C ASP A 902 -3.72 -7.91 -32.26
N GLY A 903 -3.03 -7.96 -31.12
CA GLY A 903 -3.56 -8.50 -29.88
C GLY A 903 -3.51 -10.03 -29.80
N ALA A 904 -2.72 -10.69 -30.65
CA ALA A 904 -2.52 -12.14 -30.62
C ALA A 904 -1.31 -12.54 -29.76
N SER A 905 -1.37 -13.74 -29.17
CA SER A 905 -0.25 -14.30 -28.40
C SER A 905 0.97 -14.55 -29.29
N ARG A 906 2.17 -14.16 -28.82
CA ARG A 906 3.46 -14.35 -29.52
C ARG A 906 3.95 -15.80 -29.58
N PHE A 907 3.25 -16.75 -28.98
CA PHE A 907 3.64 -18.16 -28.92
C PHE A 907 2.60 -19.07 -29.57
N TYR A 908 2.09 -18.67 -30.73
CA TYR A 908 1.16 -19.46 -31.52
C TYR A 908 1.92 -20.27 -32.59
N ASP A 909 1.57 -21.55 -32.77
CA ASP A 909 2.24 -22.48 -33.69
C ASP A 909 1.28 -22.86 -34.83
N TYR A 910 1.69 -22.65 -36.08
CA TYR A 910 0.91 -23.02 -37.25
C TYR A 910 1.19 -24.46 -37.69
N PRO A 911 0.29 -25.45 -37.44
CA PRO A 911 0.62 -26.89 -37.54
C PRO A 911 0.97 -27.40 -38.94
N ALA A 912 0.66 -26.60 -39.98
CA ALA A 912 0.94 -26.92 -41.38
C ALA A 912 2.23 -26.27 -41.92
N ALA A 913 2.85 -25.36 -41.18
CA ALA A 913 4.25 -25.02 -41.32
C ALA A 913 5.09 -26.14 -40.69
N ALA A 914 6.30 -26.37 -41.20
CA ALA A 914 7.15 -27.43 -40.66
C ALA A 914 8.17 -26.81 -39.71
N ASP A 915 8.03 -27.03 -38.39
CA ASP A 915 8.95 -26.63 -37.30
C ASP A 915 10.32 -27.32 -37.40
N CYS A 916 11.03 -27.08 -38.49
CA CYS A 916 12.26 -27.79 -38.78
C CYS A 916 13.41 -26.88 -39.20
N PRO A 917 13.72 -25.80 -38.46
CA PRO A 917 15.06 -25.29 -38.50
C PRO A 917 15.92 -26.26 -37.65
N HIS A 918 16.66 -27.15 -38.33
CA HIS A 918 17.95 -27.77 -37.90
C HIS A 918 18.06 -29.30 -37.70
N SER A 919 17.01 -30.11 -37.71
CA SER A 919 17.15 -31.58 -37.95
C SER A 919 15.82 -32.29 -38.14
N PRO A 920 15.71 -33.25 -39.07
CA PRO A 920 14.53 -34.09 -39.19
C PRO A 920 14.47 -35.04 -37.98
N GLY A 921 13.76 -34.63 -36.91
CA GLY A 921 13.55 -35.48 -35.73
C GLY A 921 13.15 -34.80 -34.41
N SER A 922 12.97 -33.48 -34.33
CA SER A 922 12.53 -32.80 -33.09
C SER A 922 11.28 -31.92 -33.29
N CYS A 923 10.30 -32.39 -34.04
CA CYS A 923 8.99 -31.74 -34.09
C CYS A 923 8.27 -32.02 -32.75
N GLY A 924 7.87 -30.95 -32.07
CA GLY A 924 7.18 -30.99 -30.78
C GLY A 924 7.92 -30.20 -29.70
N LEU A 925 7.49 -28.95 -29.54
CA LEU A 925 7.73 -28.02 -28.43
C LEU A 925 9.18 -27.59 -28.15
N PRO A 926 9.37 -26.30 -27.75
CA PRO A 926 8.32 -25.28 -27.53
C PRO A 926 7.90 -24.54 -28.83
N PRO A 927 6.71 -23.87 -28.83
CA PRO A 927 6.25 -23.04 -29.95
C PRO A 927 7.31 -22.01 -30.34
N PHE A 928 7.50 -21.77 -31.64
CA PHE A 928 8.42 -20.76 -32.15
C PHE A 928 7.66 -19.45 -32.38
N VAL A 929 8.38 -18.34 -32.30
CA VAL A 929 7.83 -16.99 -32.54
C VAL A 929 8.08 -16.60 -33.99
N ASP A 930 7.13 -15.93 -34.63
CA ASP A 930 7.28 -15.37 -35.96
C ASP A 930 8.26 -14.19 -35.95
N MET A 931 8.95 -13.98 -37.08
CA MET A 931 9.70 -12.74 -37.26
C MET A 931 8.75 -11.60 -37.63
N GLY A 932 8.89 -10.44 -36.98
CA GLY A 932 8.13 -9.23 -37.29
C GLY A 932 7.17 -8.82 -36.18
N ALA A 933 6.43 -7.75 -36.44
CA ALA A 933 5.48 -7.14 -35.50
C ALA A 933 4.23 -7.99 -35.22
N TYR A 934 3.93 -8.93 -36.11
CA TYR A 934 2.77 -9.79 -36.05
C TYR A 934 3.19 -11.24 -35.92
N GLU A 935 2.38 -12.00 -35.20
CA GLU A 935 2.32 -13.45 -35.18
C GLU A 935 1.17 -13.89 -36.10
N LEU A 936 1.36 -14.90 -36.94
CA LEU A 936 0.25 -15.41 -37.73
C LEU A 936 -0.74 -16.15 -36.81
N PHE A 937 -1.85 -15.50 -36.48
CA PHE A 937 -3.01 -16.12 -35.89
C PHE A 937 -4.01 -16.49 -37.01
N ASP A 938 -4.30 -17.78 -37.11
CA ASP A 938 -5.21 -18.38 -38.09
C ASP A 938 -5.89 -19.58 -37.43
N CYS A 939 -7.08 -19.34 -36.89
CA CYS A 939 -7.77 -20.31 -36.06
C CYS A 939 -8.42 -21.45 -36.86
N ASP A 940 -8.69 -21.25 -38.17
CA ASP A 940 -9.29 -22.27 -39.05
C ASP A 940 -8.26 -23.04 -39.91
N GLY A 941 -7.01 -22.55 -39.93
CA GLY A 941 -5.88 -23.15 -40.61
C GLY A 941 -5.91 -23.00 -42.14
N ASN A 942 -6.63 -22.00 -42.67
CA ASN A 942 -6.78 -21.78 -44.10
C ASN A 942 -5.64 -20.97 -44.74
N GLY A 943 -4.83 -20.31 -43.93
CA GLY A 943 -3.66 -19.51 -44.28
C GLY A 943 -3.90 -18.02 -44.49
N THR A 944 -5.06 -17.49 -44.12
CA THR A 944 -5.37 -16.05 -44.09
C THR A 944 -5.60 -15.58 -42.66
N PRO A 945 -5.18 -14.35 -42.31
CA PRO A 945 -5.57 -13.76 -41.02
C PRO A 945 -7.09 -13.77 -40.83
N ASP A 946 -7.49 -14.05 -39.60
CA ASP A 946 -8.88 -14.32 -39.20
C ASP A 946 -9.85 -13.17 -39.51
N ASP A 947 -9.43 -11.90 -39.39
CA ASP A 947 -10.25 -10.72 -39.71
C ASP A 947 -10.64 -10.59 -41.20
N LEU A 948 -10.03 -11.39 -42.09
CA LEU A 948 -10.39 -11.48 -43.51
C LEU A 948 -11.44 -12.56 -43.78
N ASP A 949 -11.77 -13.38 -42.79
CA ASP A 949 -12.76 -14.43 -42.87
C ASP A 949 -14.19 -13.93 -42.57
N PRO A 950 -15.23 -14.68 -43.00
CA PRO A 950 -16.61 -14.29 -42.72
C PRO A 950 -16.91 -14.33 -41.22
N ASP A 951 -17.45 -13.23 -40.71
CA ASP A 951 -18.03 -13.11 -39.37
C ASP A 951 -19.52 -12.75 -39.55
N THR A 952 -20.41 -13.68 -39.19
CA THR A 952 -21.85 -13.61 -39.44
C THR A 952 -22.58 -12.71 -38.44
N ASP A 953 -22.09 -12.59 -37.21
CA ASP A 953 -22.78 -11.86 -36.14
C ASP A 953 -22.04 -10.62 -35.64
N ASN A 954 -20.86 -10.35 -36.21
CA ASN A 954 -20.08 -9.13 -36.06
C ASN A 954 -19.54 -8.92 -34.64
N ASP A 955 -19.16 -9.99 -33.96
CA ASP A 955 -18.59 -9.95 -32.63
C ASP A 955 -17.04 -9.89 -32.62
N GLY A 956 -16.41 -10.04 -33.79
CA GLY A 956 -14.95 -9.99 -33.95
C GLY A 956 -14.27 -11.35 -34.02
N VAL A 957 -15.00 -12.46 -33.90
CA VAL A 957 -14.49 -13.83 -34.08
C VAL A 957 -15.06 -14.41 -35.39
N PRO A 958 -14.24 -14.94 -36.32
CA PRO A 958 -14.78 -15.46 -37.58
C PRO A 958 -15.61 -16.73 -37.39
N ASP A 959 -16.62 -16.92 -38.26
CA ASP A 959 -17.58 -18.05 -38.25
C ASP A 959 -16.95 -19.43 -38.10
N ALA A 960 -15.71 -19.59 -38.59
CA ALA A 960 -15.00 -20.86 -38.58
C ALA A 960 -14.41 -21.23 -37.20
N CYS A 961 -14.27 -20.23 -36.33
CA CYS A 961 -13.63 -20.30 -35.02
C CYS A 961 -14.53 -19.87 -33.89
N ASP A 962 -15.65 -19.23 -34.24
CA ASP A 962 -16.69 -18.85 -33.33
C ASP A 962 -17.46 -20.09 -32.83
N ASN A 963 -17.47 -20.30 -31.51
CA ASN A 963 -18.27 -21.34 -30.86
C ASN A 963 -19.76 -20.96 -30.76
N CYS A 964 -20.13 -19.73 -31.13
CA CYS A 964 -21.50 -19.28 -31.40
C CYS A 964 -21.66 -18.40 -32.66
N PRO A 965 -21.47 -18.94 -33.90
CA PRO A 965 -21.43 -18.22 -35.20
C PRO A 965 -22.64 -17.35 -35.63
N ALA A 966 -23.63 -17.19 -34.77
CA ALA A 966 -24.82 -16.41 -35.04
C ALA A 966 -25.31 -15.62 -33.81
N ASN A 967 -24.63 -15.72 -32.67
CA ASN A 967 -24.93 -15.00 -31.44
C ASN A 967 -23.63 -14.41 -30.86
N PRO A 968 -23.47 -13.07 -30.87
CA PRO A 968 -22.22 -12.44 -30.47
C PRO A 968 -21.71 -12.87 -29.09
N ASN A 969 -20.49 -13.38 -29.04
CA ASN A 969 -19.75 -13.79 -27.85
C ASN A 969 -18.23 -13.74 -28.08
N ALA A 970 -17.70 -12.53 -28.22
CA ALA A 970 -16.28 -12.28 -28.46
C ALA A 970 -15.31 -12.94 -27.45
N ASP A 971 -15.79 -13.32 -26.25
CA ASP A 971 -15.01 -14.01 -25.21
C ASP A 971 -14.88 -15.53 -25.43
N GLN A 972 -15.64 -16.08 -26.36
CA GLN A 972 -15.63 -17.50 -26.74
C GLN A 972 -15.79 -18.45 -25.54
N GLY A 973 -16.49 -18.01 -24.50
CA GLY A 973 -16.71 -18.80 -23.29
C GLY A 973 -17.39 -20.13 -23.61
N ASP A 974 -16.78 -21.24 -23.17
CA ASP A 974 -17.28 -22.61 -23.31
C ASP A 974 -17.06 -23.33 -21.98
N PHE A 975 -18.04 -23.21 -21.07
CA PHE A 975 -17.84 -23.64 -19.68
C PHE A 975 -17.77 -25.17 -19.52
N ASP A 976 -18.33 -25.94 -20.46
CA ASP A 976 -18.33 -27.41 -20.39
C ASP A 976 -17.41 -28.09 -21.42
N ASP A 977 -16.62 -27.31 -22.14
CA ASP A 977 -15.61 -27.70 -23.14
C ASP A 977 -16.21 -28.57 -24.27
N ASP A 978 -17.48 -28.38 -24.63
CA ASP A 978 -18.16 -29.18 -25.65
C ASP A 978 -18.04 -28.62 -27.08
N GLY A 979 -17.53 -27.39 -27.19
CA GLY A 979 -17.30 -26.65 -28.43
C GLY A 979 -18.48 -25.78 -28.87
N VAL A 980 -19.54 -25.64 -28.05
CA VAL A 980 -20.63 -24.69 -28.24
C VAL A 980 -20.53 -23.62 -27.16
N GLY A 981 -20.52 -22.34 -27.55
CA GLY A 981 -20.33 -21.26 -26.59
C GLY A 981 -21.53 -21.04 -25.68
N ASP A 982 -21.26 -20.54 -24.48
CA ASP A 982 -22.26 -20.28 -23.43
C ASP A 982 -23.41 -19.36 -23.92
N ALA A 983 -23.14 -18.51 -24.91
CA ALA A 983 -24.11 -17.56 -25.47
C ALA A 983 -25.18 -18.21 -26.38
N CYS A 984 -24.92 -19.41 -26.89
CA CYS A 984 -25.79 -20.13 -27.81
C CYS A 984 -26.08 -21.58 -27.38
N ASP A 985 -25.59 -21.96 -26.21
CA ASP A 985 -25.84 -23.26 -25.60
C ASP A 985 -27.15 -23.30 -24.79
N ASP A 986 -27.84 -24.44 -24.84
CA ASP A 986 -29.17 -24.71 -24.27
C ASP A 986 -29.10 -25.69 -23.06
N ASP A 987 -27.91 -25.98 -22.52
CA ASP A 987 -27.72 -27.08 -21.58
C ASP A 987 -28.19 -26.82 -20.13
N VAL A 988 -28.58 -27.93 -19.48
CA VAL A 988 -29.15 -27.98 -18.13
C VAL A 988 -28.15 -28.62 -17.18
N TYR A 989 -27.53 -27.83 -16.30
CA TYR A 989 -26.47 -28.26 -15.38
C TYR A 989 -26.89 -29.35 -14.37
N TRP A 990 -26.12 -30.44 -14.31
CA TRP A 990 -26.20 -31.49 -13.27
C TRP A 990 -24.86 -31.63 -12.52
N ILE A 991 -24.75 -31.10 -11.30
CA ILE A 991 -23.57 -31.36 -10.46
C ILE A 991 -23.74 -32.72 -9.74
N ASN A 992 -23.00 -33.75 -10.18
CA ASN A 992 -22.95 -35.07 -9.55
C ASN A 992 -21.61 -35.28 -8.81
N PRO A 993 -21.57 -35.25 -7.46
CA PRO A 993 -20.32 -35.31 -6.70
C PRO A 993 -19.70 -36.72 -6.57
N SER A 994 -20.07 -37.70 -7.40
CA SER A 994 -19.62 -39.09 -7.23
C SER A 994 -18.26 -39.45 -7.86
N GLY A 995 -17.44 -38.47 -8.25
CA GLY A 995 -16.25 -38.71 -9.07
C GLY A 995 -15.00 -37.88 -8.76
N GLY A 996 -14.59 -37.69 -7.50
CA GLY A 996 -13.28 -37.06 -7.23
C GLY A 996 -13.01 -36.80 -5.75
N ASN A 997 -11.82 -37.16 -5.30
CA ASN A 997 -11.38 -37.18 -3.91
C ASN A 997 -11.23 -35.76 -3.33
N TRP A 998 -12.01 -35.39 -2.31
CA TRP A 998 -11.76 -34.16 -1.52
C TRP A 998 -11.87 -34.48 -0.03
N SER A 999 -10.77 -34.27 0.69
CA SER A 999 -10.65 -34.48 2.12
C SER A 999 -10.66 -33.12 2.85
N THR A 1000 -11.81 -32.77 3.41
CA THR A 1000 -12.17 -31.89 4.57
C THR A 1000 -13.49 -31.15 4.29
N PRO A 1001 -14.25 -30.67 5.30
CA PRO A 1001 -15.50 -29.95 5.10
C PRO A 1001 -15.20 -28.56 4.50
N GLY A 1002 -15.17 -28.47 3.17
CA GLY A 1002 -14.84 -27.24 2.44
C GLY A 1002 -16.02 -26.29 2.34
N ASN A 1003 -15.78 -25.03 2.71
CA ASN A 1003 -16.59 -23.87 2.39
C ASN A 1003 -16.48 -23.60 0.88
N TRP A 1004 -17.59 -23.40 0.17
CA TRP A 1004 -17.55 -22.95 -1.23
C TRP A 1004 -17.64 -21.42 -1.26
N SER A 1005 -16.64 -20.77 -1.87
CA SER A 1005 -16.66 -19.36 -2.26
C SER A 1005 -16.17 -19.27 -3.70
N GLY A 1006 -17.04 -19.63 -4.64
CA GLY A 1006 -16.82 -19.38 -6.07
C GLY A 1006 -17.33 -17.98 -6.43
N GLY A 1007 -16.55 -17.24 -7.22
CA GLY A 1007 -16.91 -15.92 -7.75
C GLY A 1007 -18.19 -15.93 -8.60
N ALA A 1008 -18.65 -14.73 -8.95
CA ALA A 1008 -19.88 -14.50 -9.69
C ALA A 1008 -20.01 -15.41 -10.93
N VAL A 1009 -21.21 -15.96 -11.13
CA VAL A 1009 -21.60 -16.65 -12.37
C VAL A 1009 -22.14 -15.58 -13.33
N PRO A 1010 -21.44 -15.23 -14.42
CA PRO A 1010 -21.99 -14.36 -15.45
C PRO A 1010 -22.94 -15.18 -16.34
N GLY A 1011 -24.06 -14.60 -16.77
CA GLY A 1011 -24.88 -15.12 -17.87
C GLY A 1011 -25.99 -16.16 -17.58
N ALA A 1012 -25.94 -16.96 -16.51
CA ALA A 1012 -26.87 -18.10 -16.39
C ALA A 1012 -28.34 -17.73 -16.12
N ALA A 1013 -29.20 -17.91 -17.13
CA ALA A 1013 -30.65 -17.87 -17.01
C ALA A 1013 -31.24 -19.29 -16.86
N ASP A 1014 -30.97 -20.03 -15.77
CA ASP A 1014 -31.97 -20.89 -15.09
C ASP A 1014 -31.42 -21.82 -13.97
N ASN A 1015 -32.31 -22.07 -13.00
CA ASN A 1015 -32.36 -23.02 -11.88
C ASN A 1015 -31.15 -23.93 -11.53
N VAL A 1016 -30.58 -23.72 -10.33
CA VAL A 1016 -29.56 -24.59 -9.71
C VAL A 1016 -30.20 -25.68 -8.82
N PHE A 1017 -29.83 -26.96 -9.03
CA PHE A 1017 -30.23 -28.11 -8.20
C PHE A 1017 -29.03 -28.71 -7.45
N ILE A 1018 -29.07 -28.73 -6.11
CA ILE A 1018 -28.00 -29.32 -5.28
C ILE A 1018 -28.57 -30.50 -4.47
N SER A 1019 -27.98 -31.70 -4.64
CA SER A 1019 -28.32 -32.92 -3.88
C SER A 1019 -27.21 -33.24 -2.88
N LEU A 1020 -27.49 -33.10 -1.58
CA LEU A 1020 -26.52 -33.25 -0.49
C LEU A 1020 -26.97 -34.32 0.51
N ASP A 1021 -26.16 -35.34 0.75
CA ASP A 1021 -26.35 -36.34 1.81
C ASP A 1021 -25.43 -36.03 3.01
N GLY A 1022 -25.86 -35.17 3.95
CA GLY A 1022 -25.02 -34.77 5.11
C GLY A 1022 -25.34 -33.39 5.71
N THR A 1023 -24.46 -32.90 6.59
CA THR A 1023 -24.51 -31.53 7.15
C THR A 1023 -23.57 -30.64 6.34
N TYR A 1024 -24.07 -29.55 5.76
CA TYR A 1024 -23.30 -28.65 4.89
C TYR A 1024 -23.66 -27.18 5.15
N THR A 1025 -22.67 -26.30 5.02
CA THR A 1025 -22.86 -24.84 4.95
C THR A 1025 -22.75 -24.44 3.48
N VAL A 1026 -23.77 -23.78 2.94
CA VAL A 1026 -23.75 -23.25 1.56
C VAL A 1026 -23.74 -21.73 1.63
N THR A 1027 -22.65 -21.12 1.19
CA THR A 1027 -22.49 -19.66 1.10
C THR A 1027 -22.60 -19.28 -0.38
N MET A 1028 -23.43 -18.29 -0.73
CA MET A 1028 -23.57 -17.79 -2.10
C MET A 1028 -23.85 -16.29 -2.08
N ASP A 1029 -23.27 -15.52 -3.01
CA ASP A 1029 -23.68 -14.15 -3.31
C ASP A 1029 -24.70 -14.17 -4.45
N VAL A 1030 -25.89 -13.64 -4.20
CA VAL A 1030 -27.00 -13.73 -5.16
C VAL A 1030 -27.05 -12.43 -5.97
N ASN A 1031 -26.51 -12.46 -7.20
CA ASN A 1031 -26.76 -11.43 -8.21
C ASN A 1031 -28.24 -11.54 -8.70
N PRO A 1032 -28.90 -10.48 -9.22
CA PRO A 1032 -30.32 -10.48 -9.59
C PRO A 1032 -30.78 -11.47 -10.68
N GLY A 1033 -29.86 -12.22 -11.31
CA GLY A 1033 -30.15 -13.12 -12.44
C GLY A 1033 -30.74 -14.50 -12.08
N ILE A 1034 -30.66 -14.96 -10.84
CA ILE A 1034 -31.08 -16.32 -10.47
C ILE A 1034 -32.61 -16.42 -10.28
N ALA A 1035 -33.32 -17.13 -11.16
CA ALA A 1035 -34.78 -17.30 -11.08
C ALA A 1035 -35.24 -18.11 -9.85
N SER A 1036 -34.60 -19.25 -9.55
CA SER A 1036 -34.82 -20.02 -8.33
C SER A 1036 -33.66 -20.96 -7.95
N LEU A 1037 -33.44 -21.18 -6.65
CA LEU A 1037 -32.53 -22.18 -6.10
C LEU A 1037 -33.33 -23.25 -5.37
N THR A 1038 -33.10 -24.54 -5.66
CA THR A 1038 -33.73 -25.66 -4.94
C THR A 1038 -32.72 -26.54 -4.22
N LEU A 1039 -32.82 -26.61 -2.89
CA LEU A 1039 -32.03 -27.54 -2.06
C LEU A 1039 -32.78 -28.88 -1.94
N GLY A 1040 -32.12 -29.99 -2.30
CA GLY A 1040 -32.66 -31.35 -2.17
C GLY A 1040 -32.85 -31.79 -0.72
N ALA A 1041 -33.70 -32.80 -0.48
CA ALA A 1041 -34.06 -33.26 0.86
C ALA A 1041 -32.87 -33.89 1.61
N ALA A 1042 -32.23 -33.11 2.51
CA ALA A 1042 -31.16 -33.58 3.38
C ALA A 1042 -31.66 -33.95 4.79
N THR A 1043 -30.97 -34.88 5.46
CA THR A 1043 -31.27 -35.30 6.85
C THR A 1043 -30.51 -34.48 7.93
N GLY A 1044 -29.95 -33.31 7.58
CA GLY A 1044 -29.07 -32.49 8.43
C GLY A 1044 -29.47 -31.01 8.54
N THR A 1045 -28.68 -30.22 9.28
CA THR A 1045 -28.84 -28.76 9.39
C THR A 1045 -28.39 -28.09 8.10
N GLN A 1046 -29.23 -27.21 7.54
CA GLN A 1046 -28.93 -26.42 6.35
C GLN A 1046 -28.83 -24.95 6.73
N THR A 1047 -27.78 -24.27 6.28
CA THR A 1047 -27.54 -22.85 6.56
C THR A 1047 -27.51 -22.10 5.24
N LEU A 1048 -28.37 -21.10 5.09
CA LEU A 1048 -28.41 -20.19 3.94
C LEU A 1048 -27.90 -18.82 4.38
N THR A 1049 -26.86 -18.31 3.73
CA THR A 1049 -26.37 -16.95 3.95
C THR A 1049 -26.71 -16.09 2.73
N MET A 1050 -27.29 -14.91 2.95
CA MET A 1050 -27.58 -13.91 1.92
C MET A 1050 -27.09 -12.54 2.39
N ALA A 1051 -26.24 -11.85 1.62
CA ALA A 1051 -25.72 -10.51 1.92
C ALA A 1051 -25.20 -10.38 3.38
N GLY A 1052 -24.37 -11.33 3.80
CA GLY A 1052 -23.79 -11.37 5.15
C GLY A 1052 -24.73 -11.79 6.30
N ARG A 1053 -25.96 -12.25 6.01
CA ARG A 1053 -26.95 -12.64 7.05
C ARG A 1053 -27.36 -14.10 6.92
N THR A 1054 -27.48 -14.80 8.04
CA THR A 1054 -27.61 -16.26 8.09
C THR A 1054 -28.99 -16.75 8.54
N LEU A 1055 -29.60 -17.65 7.78
CA LEU A 1055 -30.83 -18.38 8.10
C LEU A 1055 -30.54 -19.87 8.28
N THR A 1056 -30.82 -20.42 9.46
CA THR A 1056 -30.60 -21.84 9.77
C THR A 1056 -31.90 -22.64 9.78
N LEU A 1057 -31.94 -23.74 9.02
CA LEU A 1057 -33.04 -24.69 8.93
C LEU A 1057 -32.64 -26.05 9.53
N ASN A 1058 -33.38 -26.50 10.53
CA ASN A 1058 -33.14 -27.80 11.18
C ASN A 1058 -34.31 -28.77 10.92
N GLY A 1059 -34.10 -29.80 10.10
CA GLY A 1059 -35.09 -30.85 9.81
C GLY A 1059 -35.18 -31.23 8.32
N PRO A 1060 -35.91 -32.29 7.96
CA PRO A 1060 -35.96 -32.76 6.57
C PRO A 1060 -36.87 -31.87 5.73
N THR A 1061 -36.29 -30.98 4.94
CA THR A 1061 -37.07 -30.25 3.92
C THR A 1061 -36.27 -29.73 2.75
N ALA A 1062 -36.83 -29.89 1.55
CA ALA A 1062 -36.43 -29.15 0.36
C ALA A 1062 -36.89 -27.69 0.48
N THR A 1063 -35.99 -26.76 0.20
CA THR A 1063 -36.28 -25.32 0.26
C THR A 1063 -36.06 -24.71 -1.11
N THR A 1064 -37.00 -23.87 -1.55
CA THR A 1064 -36.82 -23.07 -2.77
C THR A 1064 -36.75 -21.60 -2.40
N VAL A 1065 -35.74 -20.89 -2.89
CA VAL A 1065 -35.58 -19.43 -2.78
C VAL A 1065 -35.66 -18.86 -4.20
N ASN A 1066 -36.46 -17.81 -4.40
CA ASN A 1066 -36.54 -17.13 -5.70
C ASN A 1066 -36.03 -15.68 -5.61
N ALA A 1067 -35.79 -15.07 -6.78
CA ALA A 1067 -35.31 -13.68 -6.93
C ALA A 1067 -36.14 -12.62 -6.17
N ASN A 1068 -37.37 -12.94 -5.76
CA ASN A 1068 -38.28 -12.03 -5.04
C ASN A 1068 -38.21 -12.18 -3.51
N GLY A 1069 -37.22 -12.91 -2.98
CA GLY A 1069 -37.04 -13.12 -1.54
C GLY A 1069 -38.08 -14.03 -0.90
N VAL A 1070 -38.81 -14.82 -1.68
CA VAL A 1070 -39.79 -15.79 -1.16
C VAL A 1070 -39.07 -17.09 -0.81
N VAL A 1071 -39.07 -17.45 0.47
CA VAL A 1071 -38.54 -18.72 0.99
C VAL A 1071 -39.69 -19.70 1.18
N ASN A 1072 -39.72 -20.80 0.42
CA ASN A 1072 -40.72 -21.86 0.54
C ASN A 1072 -40.13 -23.07 1.29
N VAL A 1073 -40.68 -23.37 2.48
CA VAL A 1073 -40.34 -24.57 3.27
C VAL A 1073 -41.43 -25.62 3.05
N MET A 1074 -41.10 -26.77 2.44
CA MET A 1074 -42.10 -27.68 1.86
C MET A 1074 -42.56 -28.91 2.71
N ALA A 1075 -41.99 -29.22 3.90
CA ALA A 1075 -42.32 -30.37 4.77
C ALA A 1075 -41.53 -30.48 6.12
N GLY A 1076 -42.15 -30.96 7.21
CA GLY A 1076 -41.46 -31.50 8.41
C GLY A 1076 -41.40 -30.59 9.66
N PRO A 1077 -41.07 -31.13 10.85
CA PRO A 1077 -40.94 -30.33 12.08
C PRO A 1077 -39.64 -29.50 12.02
N SER A 1078 -39.75 -28.22 11.66
CA SER A 1078 -38.60 -27.33 11.48
C SER A 1078 -38.54 -26.25 12.58
N THR A 1079 -37.39 -26.12 13.25
CA THR A 1079 -37.08 -24.91 14.05
C THR A 1079 -36.32 -23.92 13.18
N ILE A 1080 -36.87 -22.70 13.05
CA ILE A 1080 -36.23 -21.57 12.35
C ILE A 1080 -35.63 -20.65 13.41
N SER A 1081 -34.31 -20.52 13.45
CA SER A 1081 -33.61 -19.60 14.34
C SER A 1081 -32.94 -18.49 13.53
N ASN A 1082 -33.12 -17.25 13.99
CA ASN A 1082 -32.50 -16.06 13.44
C ASN A 1082 -31.55 -15.51 14.52
N SER A 1083 -30.24 -15.51 14.25
CA SER A 1083 -29.23 -14.98 15.18
C SER A 1083 -28.90 -13.51 14.96
N ALA A 1084 -29.36 -12.89 13.85
CA ALA A 1084 -28.88 -11.58 13.40
C ALA A 1084 -29.94 -10.64 12.76
N GLY A 1085 -31.20 -10.73 13.18
CA GLY A 1085 -32.16 -9.66 12.87
C GLY A 1085 -32.61 -9.52 11.41
N LEU A 1086 -32.98 -10.63 10.74
CA LEU A 1086 -33.65 -10.61 9.43
C LEU A 1086 -34.80 -9.55 9.35
N MET A 1087 -34.68 -8.58 8.43
CA MET A 1087 -35.75 -7.68 8.01
C MET A 1087 -36.33 -8.17 6.68
N ILE A 1088 -37.62 -8.49 6.62
CA ILE A 1088 -38.33 -8.67 5.34
C ILE A 1088 -38.63 -7.27 4.80
N ALA A 1089 -38.14 -6.94 3.60
CA ALA A 1089 -38.45 -5.69 2.90
C ALA A 1089 -39.98 -5.46 2.81
N ALA A 1090 -40.42 -4.21 2.71
CA ALA A 1090 -41.84 -3.82 2.86
C ALA A 1090 -42.86 -4.50 1.91
N ALA A 1091 -42.39 -5.25 0.90
CA ALA A 1091 -43.22 -6.00 -0.05
C ALA A 1091 -43.00 -7.54 -0.05
N GLY A 1092 -42.09 -8.08 0.78
CA GLY A 1092 -41.74 -9.51 0.80
C GLY A 1092 -42.76 -10.40 1.53
N THR A 1093 -42.79 -11.70 1.18
CA THR A 1093 -43.65 -12.71 1.82
C THR A 1093 -42.85 -13.93 2.28
N LEU A 1094 -42.94 -14.29 3.56
CA LEU A 1094 -42.48 -15.59 4.08
C LEU A 1094 -43.66 -16.57 4.08
N ARG A 1095 -43.56 -17.65 3.30
CA ARG A 1095 -44.64 -18.62 3.12
C ARG A 1095 -44.26 -19.98 3.69
N ILE A 1096 -45.09 -20.49 4.59
CA ILE A 1096 -44.85 -21.77 5.29
C ILE A 1096 -45.95 -22.77 4.91
N GLU A 1097 -45.56 -23.91 4.33
CA GLU A 1097 -46.47 -25.00 3.96
C GLU A 1097 -46.08 -26.29 4.74
N ASP A 1098 -46.93 -26.73 5.68
CA ASP A 1098 -46.76 -28.02 6.37
C ASP A 1098 -47.87 -29.00 5.97
N PRO A 1099 -47.69 -29.79 4.89
CA PRO A 1099 -48.66 -30.78 4.47
C PRO A 1099 -48.70 -32.04 5.37
N ALA A 1100 -47.81 -32.18 6.36
CA ALA A 1100 -47.49 -33.45 7.00
C ALA A 1100 -47.48 -33.43 8.55
N ASN A 1101 -48.50 -32.84 9.18
CA ASN A 1101 -48.90 -32.98 10.59
C ASN A 1101 -47.81 -32.77 11.68
N ASN A 1102 -48.11 -31.81 12.57
CA ASN A 1102 -47.52 -31.57 13.89
C ASN A 1102 -46.28 -30.63 13.93
N ALA A 1103 -46.20 -29.64 13.04
CA ALA A 1103 -45.21 -28.57 13.15
C ALA A 1103 -45.43 -27.63 14.36
N VAL A 1104 -44.33 -27.28 15.03
CA VAL A 1104 -44.26 -26.19 16.01
C VAL A 1104 -43.41 -25.09 15.38
N LEU A 1105 -44.04 -24.02 14.89
CA LEU A 1105 -43.33 -22.84 14.43
C LEU A 1105 -42.87 -22.02 15.63
N THR A 1106 -41.58 -22.03 15.95
CA THR A 1106 -40.98 -21.13 16.95
C THR A 1106 -40.12 -20.11 16.21
N VAL A 1107 -40.54 -18.84 16.21
CA VAL A 1107 -39.70 -17.72 15.73
C VAL A 1107 -38.91 -17.20 16.92
N ALA A 1108 -37.58 -17.25 16.85
CA ALA A 1108 -36.70 -16.74 17.90
C ALA A 1108 -36.63 -15.20 17.92
N ASN A 1109 -36.11 -14.60 19.01
CA ASN A 1109 -35.94 -13.15 19.16
C ASN A 1109 -35.10 -12.54 18.02
N GLY A 1110 -35.44 -11.32 17.61
CA GLY A 1110 -34.69 -10.55 16.60
C GLY A 1110 -35.43 -10.32 15.29
N PHE A 1111 -36.55 -10.98 15.02
CA PHE A 1111 -37.32 -10.76 13.80
C PHE A 1111 -37.99 -9.36 13.78
N THR A 1112 -37.66 -8.51 12.81
CA THR A 1112 -38.33 -7.22 12.56
C THR A 1112 -39.03 -7.28 11.19
N ASN A 1113 -40.34 -7.01 11.13
CA ASN A 1113 -41.14 -7.25 9.93
C ASN A 1113 -41.73 -5.96 9.33
N ALA A 1114 -41.49 -5.70 8.04
CA ALA A 1114 -42.21 -4.72 7.23
C ALA A 1114 -43.14 -5.37 6.16
N GLY A 1115 -43.15 -6.71 6.01
CA GLY A 1115 -43.90 -7.49 5.02
C GLY A 1115 -44.95 -8.47 5.59
N VAL A 1116 -45.35 -9.50 4.82
CA VAL A 1116 -46.44 -10.44 5.15
C VAL A 1116 -45.91 -11.83 5.51
N ILE A 1117 -46.44 -12.44 6.58
CA ILE A 1117 -46.23 -13.87 6.90
C ILE A 1117 -47.48 -14.64 6.49
N GLU A 1118 -47.36 -15.58 5.55
CA GLU A 1118 -48.47 -16.40 5.05
C GLU A 1118 -48.31 -17.86 5.51
N MET A 1119 -49.34 -18.42 6.16
CA MET A 1119 -49.39 -19.83 6.53
C MET A 1119 -50.44 -20.55 5.68
N VAL A 1120 -50.06 -21.60 4.95
CA VAL A 1120 -50.95 -22.26 3.99
C VAL A 1120 -50.96 -23.78 4.20
N HIS A 1121 -52.14 -24.39 4.05
CA HIS A 1121 -52.37 -25.85 4.05
C HIS A 1121 -52.08 -26.65 5.32
N PHE A 1122 -52.67 -26.25 6.44
CA PHE A 1122 -52.78 -27.13 7.61
C PHE A 1122 -54.00 -28.06 7.52
N SER A 1123 -53.85 -29.29 7.04
CA SER A 1123 -54.93 -30.30 7.07
C SER A 1123 -54.69 -31.35 8.17
N GLY A 1124 -55.28 -31.16 9.34
CA GLY A 1124 -55.21 -32.07 10.48
C GLY A 1124 -55.83 -31.46 11.73
N ALA A 1125 -56.29 -32.28 12.69
CA ALA A 1125 -56.77 -31.77 13.98
C ALA A 1125 -55.57 -31.35 14.84
N PHE A 1126 -55.31 -30.04 14.97
CA PHE A 1126 -54.28 -29.50 15.86
C PHE A 1126 -54.75 -29.55 17.31
N ASN A 1127 -53.85 -29.88 18.24
CA ASN A 1127 -54.11 -29.65 19.67
C ASN A 1127 -53.59 -28.29 20.18
N THR A 1128 -52.69 -27.61 19.46
CA THR A 1128 -52.30 -26.18 19.65
C THR A 1128 -51.22 -25.81 18.63
N ALA A 1129 -51.33 -24.65 17.96
CA ALA A 1129 -50.21 -23.96 17.30
C ALA A 1129 -49.92 -22.68 18.09
N THR A 1130 -48.67 -22.48 18.53
CA THR A 1130 -48.29 -21.32 19.36
C THR A 1130 -47.40 -20.39 18.55
N LEU A 1131 -47.88 -19.20 18.20
CA LEU A 1131 -47.08 -18.13 17.60
C LEU A 1131 -46.65 -17.16 18.70
N ASN A 1132 -45.37 -17.17 19.10
CA ASN A 1132 -44.81 -16.18 20.03
C ASN A 1132 -44.16 -15.04 19.22
N VAL A 1133 -44.77 -13.86 19.24
CA VAL A 1133 -44.18 -12.63 18.67
C VAL A 1133 -43.82 -11.71 19.84
N ASN A 1134 -42.52 -11.50 20.09
CA ASN A 1134 -42.06 -10.74 21.26
C ASN A 1134 -42.03 -9.20 21.02
N SER A 1135 -42.23 -8.71 19.79
CA SER A 1135 -42.59 -7.30 19.49
C SER A 1135 -43.14 -7.14 18.05
N GLY A 1136 -44.23 -6.40 17.87
CA GLY A 1136 -44.87 -6.13 16.55
C GLY A 1136 -46.41 -6.23 16.55
N THR A 1137 -47.09 -5.52 15.63
CA THR A 1137 -48.57 -5.54 15.50
C THR A 1137 -48.99 -6.59 14.47
N LEU A 1138 -49.82 -7.56 14.85
CA LEU A 1138 -50.32 -8.61 13.97
C LEU A 1138 -51.74 -8.26 13.47
N THR A 1139 -51.88 -7.80 12.22
CA THR A 1139 -53.21 -7.66 11.59
C THR A 1139 -53.61 -8.96 10.92
N ASN A 1140 -54.48 -9.73 11.57
CA ASN A 1140 -55.05 -10.96 11.01
C ASN A 1140 -56.37 -10.67 10.28
N THR A 1141 -56.48 -11.02 9.00
CA THR A 1141 -57.72 -10.92 8.20
C THR A 1141 -58.46 -12.27 8.03
N GLY A 1142 -58.09 -13.33 8.76
CA GLY A 1142 -58.70 -14.66 8.65
C GLY A 1142 -58.99 -15.36 9.99
N THR A 1143 -60.14 -16.03 10.08
CA THR A 1143 -60.55 -16.83 11.24
C THR A 1143 -59.60 -18.00 11.51
N ILE A 1144 -58.89 -17.97 12.63
CA ILE A 1144 -58.25 -19.15 13.23
C ILE A 1144 -59.37 -19.95 13.90
N THR A 1145 -59.59 -21.20 13.47
CA THR A 1145 -60.54 -22.13 14.12
C THR A 1145 -59.79 -23.19 14.88
#